data_AF-A0A2E0DVJ6-F1
#
_entry.id   AF-A0A2E0DVJ6-F1
#
_cell.length_a   1.000
_cell.length_b   1.000
_cell.length_c   1.000
_cell.angle_alpha   90.00
_cell.angle_beta   90.00
_cell.angle_gamma   90.00
#
_symmetry.space_group_name_H-M   'P 1'
#
loop_
_entity.id
_entity.type
_entity.pdbx_description
1 polymer ?
#
loop_
_entity_poly.entity_id
_entity_poly.type
_entity_poly.pdbx_seq_one_letter_code
_entity_poly.pdbx_strand_id
1 'polypeptide(L)'
;MANEKLIAGAVMILLNLVVLAPVATSMVEDAVDDNFETYPYDSACADSDCTTAEADWASSTSDRSYYAWNLTNADEVMAGSDPAYEMLGPFDYEITTTRNIIAFDEDAGTLTYDESKSFACAMDDPEACNTPITQLNIPFQPQVVGATGMAINGVMDLTKVGFSAGIMAMELESFSAAKVSAEWVSNTMAGGYVAYTDGVTLDAANASIAIGTNWYDQFDGYFAAMNLSGMNNMPGYPPTVSYTQAIQGQRAAAGGVTFAGNASITDLTYAFDSAVMPTTGDDVSLSGMVGVMVLAGHCDAFPTATYDEVMADAGNGFANVGTMQRASIWGFTVMASETMPDINATIANDYAVCFGMGGMFANVFGGADDDWMTDPTAVDASTRLMNYLGVDIDNTVAMGLLLAGHGTDSPTGLFATSADGQGFGLATFMGMEAGDAIAAYGLDATQYGAIATWAGGWLASVSELPMVLLGGTGTLTAEQFVNITFGDLDPVNGGYLDNSLNLGGAWGTALIPASEGAPSIALDAAVSGDILYGPLGLTTATGATLFLYGELTGMTPPINFATMQPGPSMEWNTTTVSTLYGVDANAANAIRTLMMSVIYGDFVPGLLVDSFGSSGQYMTMPLNNWLYGWFDPVSMMVADDPTADSAGWATLETNETYYGSGGVSTGPATVYVMCTGHNADCEKGEAVSEDGSNELSWHNTQMMIATFGLVGVETLDGTTGGFLTGDGDKVNAGGYAITEVTCDGTGDVKGIPVDECSASVDPTTRPITAKLIKSYTLLDAMTPALPVYFGSEINMKSEDISGLIIAGDSTSTFYLDTRTGTDLASTPAMSDLQPVFQIVQGSEIENDDADDMESAIVQNQEYMGWWMNFDNGFDYVALLLYIGGVALVIMHFVMAGQKEDEMFD
;
A
#
# COMPACT_ATOMS: atom_id res chain seq x y z
N MET A 1 87.22 35.11 40.72
CA MET A 1 86.41 34.14 41.49
C MET A 1 85.04 34.63 41.92
N ALA A 2 84.83 35.84 42.46
CA ALA A 2 83.47 36.29 42.83
C ALA A 2 82.56 36.53 41.60
N ASN A 3 82.99 37.32 40.62
CA ASN A 3 82.18 37.62 39.42
C ASN A 3 81.93 36.42 38.50
N GLU A 4 82.83 35.43 38.47
CA GLU A 4 82.67 34.22 37.65
C GLU A 4 81.47 33.37 38.10
N LYS A 5 81.15 33.35 39.41
CA LYS A 5 79.99 32.63 39.96
C LYS A 5 78.67 33.34 39.67
N LEU A 6 78.66 34.67 39.68
CA LEU A 6 77.50 35.46 39.28
C LEU A 6 77.21 35.30 37.78
N ILE A 7 78.26 35.36 36.95
CA ILE A 7 78.13 35.18 35.49
C ILE A 7 77.71 33.74 35.17
N ALA A 8 78.29 32.72 35.81
CA ALA A 8 77.89 31.33 35.59
C ALA A 8 76.45 31.05 36.06
N GLY A 9 76.03 31.61 37.21
CA GLY A 9 74.66 31.49 37.69
C GLY A 9 73.65 32.22 36.78
N ALA A 10 73.98 33.42 36.32
CA ALA A 10 73.16 34.17 35.38
C ALA A 10 73.10 33.50 33.99
N VAL A 11 74.19 32.92 33.50
CA VAL A 11 74.24 32.17 32.23
C VAL A 11 73.42 30.88 32.31
N MET A 12 73.42 30.17 33.43
CA MET A 12 72.57 28.97 33.58
C MET A 12 71.09 29.30 33.63
N ILE A 13 70.72 30.40 34.30
CA ILE A 13 69.33 30.89 34.31
C ILE A 13 68.96 31.42 32.91
N LEU A 14 69.84 32.17 32.22
CA LEU A 14 69.60 32.66 30.86
C LEU A 14 69.58 31.55 29.81
N LEU A 15 70.37 30.49 29.97
CA LEU A 15 70.31 29.30 29.11
C LEU A 15 68.93 28.65 29.24
N ASN A 16 68.41 28.57 30.47
CA ASN A 16 67.07 28.05 30.70
C ASN A 16 65.99 28.95 30.07
N LEU A 17 66.09 30.27 30.25
CA LEU A 17 65.09 31.22 29.76
C LEU A 17 65.15 31.48 28.24
N VAL A 18 66.33 31.59 27.64
CA VAL A 18 66.51 32.11 26.27
C VAL A 18 66.74 30.99 25.25
N VAL A 19 67.13 29.80 25.70
CA VAL A 19 67.44 28.67 24.82
C VAL A 19 66.55 27.48 25.11
N LEU A 20 66.50 27.01 26.37
CA LEU A 20 65.74 25.80 26.69
C LEU A 20 64.23 26.05 26.69
N ALA A 21 63.74 27.14 27.27
CA ALA A 21 62.31 27.46 27.24
C ALA A 21 61.77 27.59 25.79
N PRO A 22 62.38 28.38 24.87
CA PRO A 22 61.91 28.41 23.48
C PRO A 22 62.02 27.07 22.73
N VAL A 23 63.03 26.25 23.03
CA VAL A 23 63.20 24.92 22.42
C VAL A 23 62.18 23.93 22.96
N ALA A 24 61.93 23.94 24.28
CA ALA A 24 60.91 23.12 24.92
C ALA A 24 59.54 23.48 24.34
N THR A 25 59.16 24.77 24.35
CA THR A 25 57.86 25.22 23.81
C THR A 25 57.71 24.93 22.32
N SER A 26 58.78 24.98 21.51
CA SER A 26 58.70 24.64 20.08
C SER A 26 58.69 23.14 19.80
N MET A 27 59.14 22.31 20.75
CA MET A 27 59.10 20.86 20.64
C MET A 27 57.78 20.28 21.13
N VAL A 28 56.95 21.06 21.84
CA VAL A 28 55.63 20.60 22.29
C VAL A 28 54.72 20.33 21.11
N GLU A 29 54.64 21.23 20.13
CA GLU A 29 53.80 21.05 18.93
C GLU A 29 54.17 19.75 18.19
N ASP A 30 55.45 19.57 17.84
CA ASP A 30 55.95 18.33 17.22
C ASP A 30 55.71 17.08 18.11
N ALA A 31 55.83 17.19 19.43
CA ALA A 31 55.65 16.05 20.35
C ALA A 31 54.17 15.72 20.60
N VAL A 32 53.28 16.71 20.54
CA VAL A 32 51.83 16.51 20.58
C VAL A 32 51.41 15.85 19.28
N ASP A 33 51.85 16.35 18.13
CA ASP A 33 51.60 15.72 16.83
C ASP A 33 52.06 14.26 16.82
N ASP A 34 53.29 13.97 17.26
CA ASP A 34 53.82 12.60 17.35
C ASP A 34 53.02 11.72 18.34
N ASN A 35 52.66 12.24 19.52
CA ASN A 35 51.90 11.47 20.53
C ASN A 35 50.46 11.18 20.10
N PHE A 36 49.91 12.06 19.27
CA PHE A 36 48.53 11.97 18.83
C PHE A 36 48.41 11.36 17.43
N GLU A 37 49.49 11.16 16.68
CA GLU A 37 49.48 10.63 15.29
C GLU A 37 48.60 9.39 15.13
N THR A 38 48.73 8.42 16.05
CA THR A 38 47.98 7.15 16.03
C THR A 38 46.94 7.01 17.14
N TYR A 39 46.52 8.12 17.76
CA TYR A 39 45.65 8.10 18.94
C TYR A 39 44.37 7.24 18.82
N PRO A 40 43.62 7.21 17.70
CA PRO A 40 42.44 6.35 17.58
C PRO A 40 42.79 4.86 17.70
N TYR A 41 43.98 4.46 17.30
CA TYR A 41 44.49 3.12 17.52
C TYR A 41 44.96 2.94 18.97
N ASP A 42 45.76 3.87 19.50
CA ASP A 42 46.33 3.75 20.86
C ASP A 42 45.24 3.74 21.96
N SER A 43 44.12 4.43 21.72
CA SER A 43 42.97 4.46 22.62
C SER A 43 42.07 3.23 22.48
N ALA A 44 42.02 2.60 21.30
CA ALA A 44 41.15 1.46 21.04
C ALA A 44 41.82 0.11 21.33
N CYS A 45 43.12 -0.03 21.12
CA CYS A 45 43.83 -1.30 21.03
C CYS A 45 44.71 -1.57 22.26
N ALA A 46 44.41 -2.63 23.02
CA ALA A 46 45.20 -3.02 24.21
C ALA A 46 46.46 -3.84 23.89
N ASP A 47 46.61 -4.28 22.64
CA ASP A 47 47.75 -5.02 22.15
C ASP A 47 48.22 -4.51 20.78
N SER A 48 49.47 -4.81 20.42
CA SER A 48 50.13 -4.30 19.21
C SER A 48 49.52 -4.80 17.89
N ASP A 49 48.74 -5.88 17.95
CA ASP A 49 48.11 -6.47 16.77
C ASP A 49 46.62 -6.03 16.67
N CYS A 50 46.18 -5.15 17.58
CA CYS A 50 44.81 -4.68 17.78
C CYS A 50 43.76 -5.80 17.74
N THR A 51 44.04 -6.92 18.41
CA THR A 51 43.08 -8.04 18.53
C THR A 51 42.23 -7.97 19.79
N THR A 52 42.68 -7.19 20.77
CA THR A 52 42.00 -6.94 22.04
C THR A 52 41.74 -5.46 22.18
N ALA A 53 40.49 -5.10 22.48
CA ALA A 53 40.11 -3.71 22.72
C ALA A 53 40.51 -3.27 24.13
N GLU A 54 40.91 -2.00 24.28
CA GLU A 54 41.05 -1.36 25.59
C GLU A 54 39.71 -1.33 26.31
N ALA A 55 39.72 -1.57 27.63
CA ALA A 55 38.49 -1.83 28.38
C ALA A 55 37.51 -0.65 28.35
N ASP A 56 38.04 0.56 28.49
CA ASP A 56 37.25 1.80 28.55
C ASP A 56 36.76 2.24 27.16
N TRP A 57 37.45 1.81 26.08
CA TRP A 57 36.98 2.01 24.71
C TRP A 57 35.94 0.96 24.30
N ALA A 58 36.18 -0.30 24.67
CA ALA A 58 35.29 -1.43 24.40
C ALA A 58 33.92 -1.28 25.07
N SER A 59 33.85 -0.54 26.17
CA SER A 59 32.61 -0.25 26.88
C SER A 59 32.64 1.15 27.47
N SER A 60 31.86 2.06 26.90
CA SER A 60 31.75 3.46 27.37
C SER A 60 30.32 3.80 27.75
N THR A 61 30.15 4.66 28.77
CA THR A 61 28.83 5.12 29.22
C THR A 61 28.67 6.62 29.01
N SER A 62 27.48 7.07 28.59
CA SER A 62 27.16 8.48 28.39
C SER A 62 25.70 8.79 28.76
N ASP A 63 25.44 10.00 29.24
CA ASP A 63 24.08 10.47 29.54
C ASP A 63 23.44 11.19 28.34
N ARG A 64 22.14 10.95 28.16
CA ARG A 64 21.34 11.63 27.13
C ARG A 64 19.96 11.99 27.69
N SER A 65 19.53 13.21 27.45
CA SER A 65 18.21 13.71 27.84
C SER A 65 17.29 13.79 26.63
N TYR A 66 16.07 13.30 26.77
CA TYR A 66 15.04 13.36 25.74
C TYR A 66 13.89 14.28 26.14
N TYR A 67 13.34 14.99 25.16
CA TYR A 67 12.12 15.75 25.29
C TYR A 67 11.14 15.35 24.18
N ALA A 68 9.87 15.34 24.50
CA ALA A 68 8.83 14.96 23.56
C ALA A 68 7.63 15.89 23.70
N TRP A 69 7.01 16.24 22.58
CA TRP A 69 5.81 17.08 22.55
C TRP A 69 4.58 16.19 22.40
N ASN A 70 3.84 16.04 23.50
CA ASN A 70 2.65 15.22 23.58
C ASN A 70 1.45 15.96 22.97
N LEU A 71 0.76 15.33 22.00
CA LEU A 71 -0.49 15.85 21.45
C LEU A 71 -1.64 15.63 22.43
N THR A 72 -2.17 16.72 22.99
CA THR A 72 -3.18 16.67 24.06
C THR A 72 -4.63 16.60 23.57
N ASN A 73 -4.88 16.90 22.28
CA ASN A 73 -6.21 17.00 21.69
C ASN A 73 -6.36 16.20 20.39
N ALA A 74 -5.77 15.00 20.30
CA ALA A 74 -5.75 14.18 19.08
C ALA A 74 -7.14 13.97 18.43
N ASP A 75 -8.18 13.70 19.23
CA ASP A 75 -9.56 13.54 18.72
C ASP A 75 -10.09 14.82 18.06
N GLU A 76 -9.76 15.99 18.60
CA GLU A 76 -10.16 17.28 18.04
C GLU A 76 -9.39 17.59 16.75
N VAL A 77 -8.12 17.20 16.69
CA VAL A 77 -7.26 17.33 15.49
C VAL A 77 -7.77 16.45 14.36
N MET A 78 -8.11 15.20 14.65
CA MET A 78 -8.75 14.30 13.67
C MET A 78 -10.11 14.84 13.19
N ALA A 79 -10.78 15.67 14.00
CA ALA A 79 -11.99 16.39 13.60
C ALA A 79 -11.73 17.74 12.88
N GLY A 80 -10.47 18.11 12.65
CA GLY A 80 -10.06 19.30 11.91
C GLY A 80 -9.69 20.53 12.76
N SER A 81 -9.44 20.37 14.06
CA SER A 81 -8.95 21.44 14.94
C SER A 81 -7.43 21.56 14.89
N ASP A 82 -6.90 22.71 15.34
CA ASP A 82 -5.44 22.89 15.44
C ASP A 82 -4.83 22.00 16.54
N PRO A 83 -3.63 21.44 16.33
CA PRO A 83 -2.98 20.58 17.29
C PRO A 83 -2.43 21.36 18.50
N ALA A 84 -2.63 20.81 19.70
CA ALA A 84 -2.15 21.37 20.96
C ALA A 84 -1.10 20.44 21.60
N TYR A 85 0.15 20.89 21.57
CA TYR A 85 1.29 20.14 22.09
C TYR A 85 1.72 20.60 23.48
N GLU A 86 2.06 19.64 24.34
CA GLU A 86 2.67 19.85 25.65
C GLU A 86 4.06 19.21 25.68
N MET A 87 5.09 20.00 25.99
CA MET A 87 6.46 19.48 26.13
C MET A 87 6.59 18.69 27.44
N LEU A 88 7.06 17.45 27.34
CA LEU A 88 7.40 16.57 28.44
C LEU A 88 8.91 16.31 28.46
N GLY A 89 9.48 16.11 29.66
CA GLY A 89 10.90 15.86 29.88
C GLY A 89 11.57 16.91 30.82
N PRO A 90 12.90 16.82 31.02
CA PRO A 90 13.79 15.83 30.43
C PRO A 90 13.49 14.42 30.92
N PHE A 91 13.67 13.45 30.02
CA PHE A 91 13.76 12.03 30.35
C PHE A 91 15.21 11.62 30.17
N ASP A 92 15.90 11.36 31.27
CA ASP A 92 17.33 11.06 31.27
C ASP A 92 17.58 9.56 31.11
N TYR A 93 18.52 9.21 30.25
CA TYR A 93 18.96 7.83 30.01
C TYR A 93 20.47 7.75 30.09
N GLU A 94 20.93 6.67 30.71
CA GLU A 94 22.31 6.21 30.67
C GLU A 94 22.45 5.26 29.48
N ILE A 95 23.39 5.55 28.58
CA ILE A 95 23.64 4.76 27.37
C ILE A 95 24.98 4.06 27.54
N THR A 96 24.97 2.72 27.50
CA THR A 96 26.21 1.93 27.44
C THR A 96 26.44 1.50 26.01
N THR A 97 27.55 1.96 25.45
CA THR A 97 28.03 1.59 24.11
C THR A 97 29.07 0.49 24.23
N THR A 98 28.86 -0.62 23.54
CA THR A 98 29.80 -1.75 23.49
C THR A 98 30.43 -1.80 22.10
N ARG A 99 31.76 -1.97 22.04
CA ARG A 99 32.52 -2.04 20.80
C ARG A 99 33.40 -3.29 20.77
N ASN A 100 33.40 -4.00 19.65
CA ASN A 100 34.33 -5.11 19.42
C ASN A 100 35.16 -4.89 18.16
N ILE A 101 36.47 -5.07 18.27
CA ILE A 101 37.36 -4.97 17.11
C ILE A 101 37.16 -6.19 16.21
N ILE A 102 36.95 -5.92 14.92
CA ILE A 102 36.79 -6.93 13.87
C ILE A 102 38.10 -7.12 13.11
N ALA A 103 38.75 -6.02 12.72
CA ALA A 103 39.98 -6.05 11.94
C ALA A 103 40.76 -4.72 12.06
N PHE A 104 42.09 -4.81 12.02
CA PHE A 104 42.99 -3.68 11.90
C PHE A 104 43.89 -3.88 10.67
N ASP A 105 44.01 -2.83 9.85
CA ASP A 105 44.89 -2.79 8.68
C ASP A 105 45.82 -1.58 8.83
N GLU A 106 47.06 -1.85 9.26
CA GLU A 106 48.10 -0.83 9.48
C GLU A 106 48.50 -0.13 8.16
N ASP A 107 48.59 -0.87 7.05
CA ASP A 107 49.00 -0.32 5.75
C ASP A 107 47.92 0.62 5.20
N ALA A 108 46.64 0.27 5.35
CA ALA A 108 45.53 1.13 5.01
C ALA A 108 45.28 2.23 6.07
N GLY A 109 45.84 2.06 7.27
CA GLY A 109 45.61 2.93 8.42
C GLY A 109 44.18 2.88 8.94
N THR A 110 43.49 1.74 8.88
CA THR A 110 42.07 1.62 9.23
C THR A 110 41.79 0.62 10.35
N LEU A 111 40.80 0.93 11.19
CA LEU A 111 40.27 0.05 12.22
C LEU A 111 38.79 -0.23 11.93
N THR A 112 38.44 -1.51 11.85
CA THR A 112 37.06 -2.00 11.69
C THR A 112 36.55 -2.56 13.00
N TYR A 113 35.39 -2.10 13.46
CA TYR A 113 34.75 -2.55 14.69
C TYR A 113 33.24 -2.63 14.55
N ASP A 114 32.58 -3.48 15.33
CA ASP A 114 31.14 -3.37 15.54
C ASP A 114 30.86 -2.50 16.77
N GLU A 115 29.76 -1.75 16.70
CA GLU A 115 29.25 -0.96 17.81
C GLU A 115 27.78 -1.27 18.06
N SER A 116 27.45 -1.38 19.33
CA SER A 116 26.10 -1.58 19.81
C SER A 116 25.80 -0.72 21.02
N LYS A 117 24.52 -0.37 21.21
CA LYS A 117 24.07 0.52 22.28
C LYS A 117 23.01 -0.15 23.11
N SER A 118 23.07 0.08 24.40
CA SER A 118 22.05 -0.29 25.38
C SER A 118 21.64 0.92 26.19
N PHE A 119 20.37 1.00 26.56
CA PHE A 119 19.77 2.19 27.15
C PHE A 119 19.11 1.83 28.47
N ALA A 120 19.38 2.62 29.51
CA ALA A 120 18.77 2.49 30.83
C ALA A 120 18.15 3.82 31.26
N CYS A 121 16.90 3.79 31.74
CA CYS A 121 16.26 4.98 32.30
C CYS A 121 17.02 5.43 33.56
N ALA A 122 17.53 6.66 33.56
CA ALA A 122 18.32 7.26 34.64
C ALA A 122 17.47 8.19 35.54
N MET A 123 16.14 8.14 35.41
CA MET A 123 15.21 8.94 36.22
C MET A 123 15.13 8.43 37.67
N ASP A 124 14.87 9.34 38.61
CA ASP A 124 14.60 9.01 40.03
C ASP A 124 13.48 7.97 40.20
N ASP A 125 12.46 8.06 39.35
CA ASP A 125 11.40 7.07 39.19
C ASP A 125 11.53 6.45 37.78
N PRO A 126 11.97 5.18 37.66
CA PRO A 126 12.10 4.51 36.36
C PRO A 126 10.80 4.46 35.54
N GLU A 127 9.63 4.56 36.18
CA GLU A 127 8.34 4.62 35.47
C GLU A 127 8.14 5.95 34.74
N ALA A 128 8.92 6.99 35.03
CA ALA A 128 8.85 8.25 34.30
C ALA A 128 9.16 8.06 32.81
N CYS A 129 10.10 7.17 32.45
CA CYS A 129 10.41 6.82 31.06
C CYS A 129 9.27 6.05 30.36
N ASN A 130 8.31 5.50 31.12
CA ASN A 130 7.11 4.85 30.60
C ASN A 130 5.91 5.80 30.43
N THR A 131 6.12 7.12 30.57
CA THR A 131 5.06 8.11 30.37
C THR A 131 4.45 7.96 28.97
N PRO A 132 3.12 7.74 28.86
CA PRO A 132 2.45 7.66 27.56
C PRO A 132 2.50 9.00 26.83
N ILE A 133 2.90 8.96 25.55
CA ILE A 133 2.96 10.11 24.67
C ILE A 133 2.14 9.81 23.41
N THR A 134 1.26 10.73 23.08
CA THR A 134 0.48 10.74 21.83
C THR A 134 1.23 11.52 20.76
N GLN A 135 1.52 10.86 19.63
CA GLN A 135 2.17 11.47 18.47
C GLN A 135 1.65 10.89 17.15
N LEU A 136 2.13 11.46 16.04
CA LEU A 136 1.91 10.94 14.69
C LEU A 136 2.43 9.50 14.59
N ASN A 137 1.58 8.60 14.13
CA ASN A 137 1.96 7.23 13.83
C ASN A 137 2.75 7.20 12.51
N ILE A 138 4.08 7.23 12.62
CA ILE A 138 5.03 7.36 11.50
C ILE A 138 4.72 6.43 10.30
N PRO A 139 4.41 5.13 10.49
CA PRO A 139 4.18 4.22 9.37
C PRO A 139 2.81 4.41 8.69
N PHE A 140 1.81 4.98 9.37
CA PHE A 140 0.43 4.95 8.92
C PHE A 140 0.23 5.62 7.55
N GLN A 141 0.66 6.87 7.40
CA GLN A 141 0.41 7.61 6.17
C GLN A 141 1.21 7.06 4.97
N PRO A 142 2.49 6.65 5.12
CA PRO A 142 3.19 5.87 4.11
C PRO A 142 2.46 4.59 3.71
N GLN A 143 1.88 3.86 4.67
CA GLN A 143 1.09 2.66 4.39
C GLN A 143 -0.18 2.98 3.61
N VAL A 144 -0.87 4.08 3.91
CA VAL A 144 -2.04 4.53 3.13
C VAL A 144 -1.63 4.76 1.67
N VAL A 145 -0.51 5.45 1.42
CA VAL A 145 0.01 5.65 0.05
C VAL A 145 0.36 4.31 -0.61
N GLY A 146 1.12 3.45 0.09
CA GLY A 146 1.57 2.16 -0.44
C GLY A 146 0.42 1.16 -0.70
N ALA A 147 -0.62 1.18 0.13
CA ALA A 147 -1.76 0.28 0.02
C ALA A 147 -2.79 0.73 -1.03
N THR A 148 -2.80 2.00 -1.44
CA THR A 148 -3.84 2.57 -2.33
C THR A 148 -4.02 1.76 -3.62
N GLY A 149 -2.93 1.39 -4.30
CA GLY A 149 -3.00 0.59 -5.53
C GLY A 149 -3.55 -0.83 -5.32
N MET A 150 -3.14 -1.49 -4.23
CA MET A 150 -3.65 -2.82 -3.87
C MET A 150 -5.12 -2.76 -3.45
N ALA A 151 -5.53 -1.70 -2.76
CA ALA A 151 -6.89 -1.51 -2.29
C ALA A 151 -7.86 -1.34 -3.47
N ILE A 152 -7.53 -0.50 -4.46
CA ILE A 152 -8.36 -0.38 -5.66
C ILE A 152 -8.37 -1.68 -6.48
N ASN A 153 -7.23 -2.40 -6.57
CA ASN A 153 -7.22 -3.73 -7.19
C ASN A 153 -8.18 -4.70 -6.49
N GLY A 154 -8.15 -4.74 -5.15
CA GLY A 154 -9.04 -5.58 -4.36
C GLY A 154 -10.52 -5.24 -4.58
N VAL A 155 -10.87 -3.95 -4.71
CA VAL A 155 -12.24 -3.53 -5.04
C VAL A 155 -12.65 -4.01 -6.44
N MET A 156 -11.76 -3.90 -7.44
CA MET A 156 -12.03 -4.38 -8.80
C MET A 156 -12.20 -5.91 -8.83
N ASP A 157 -11.36 -6.64 -8.10
CA ASP A 157 -11.44 -8.10 -7.96
C ASP A 157 -12.75 -8.52 -7.26
N LEU A 158 -13.13 -7.85 -6.17
CA LEU A 158 -14.41 -8.10 -5.49
C LEU A 158 -15.61 -7.78 -6.37
N THR A 159 -15.55 -6.70 -7.17
CA THR A 159 -16.59 -6.38 -8.17
C THR A 159 -16.73 -7.51 -9.19
N LYS A 160 -15.60 -8.06 -9.66
CA LYS A 160 -15.58 -9.21 -10.57
C LYS A 160 -16.20 -10.45 -9.93
N VAL A 161 -15.88 -10.72 -8.66
CA VAL A 161 -16.43 -11.84 -7.89
C VAL A 161 -17.93 -11.68 -7.69
N GLY A 162 -18.39 -10.50 -7.28
CA GLY A 162 -19.81 -10.21 -7.06
C GLY A 162 -20.64 -10.38 -8.33
N PHE A 163 -20.15 -9.84 -9.46
CA PHE A 163 -20.77 -10.08 -10.77
C PHE A 163 -20.82 -11.58 -11.09
N SER A 164 -19.69 -12.28 -10.95
CA SER A 164 -19.60 -13.72 -11.26
C SER A 164 -20.58 -14.55 -10.42
N ALA A 165 -20.65 -14.30 -9.12
CA ALA A 165 -21.60 -14.97 -8.22
C ALA A 165 -23.06 -14.68 -8.63
N GLY A 166 -23.37 -13.44 -8.99
CA GLY A 166 -24.70 -13.04 -9.47
C GLY A 166 -25.10 -13.74 -10.77
N ILE A 167 -24.21 -13.79 -11.77
CA ILE A 167 -24.49 -14.51 -13.02
C ILE A 167 -24.62 -16.02 -12.77
N MET A 168 -23.75 -16.62 -11.95
CA MET A 168 -23.85 -18.03 -11.61
C MET A 168 -25.18 -18.39 -10.91
N ALA A 169 -25.71 -17.49 -10.08
CA ALA A 169 -27.05 -17.65 -9.49
C ALA A 169 -28.14 -17.66 -10.57
N MET A 170 -28.10 -16.71 -11.51
CA MET A 170 -29.02 -16.67 -12.66
C MET A 170 -28.87 -17.89 -13.58
N GLU A 171 -27.67 -18.45 -13.71
CA GLU A 171 -27.43 -19.66 -14.49
C GLU A 171 -28.19 -20.86 -13.88
N LEU A 172 -28.25 -20.99 -12.55
CA LEU A 172 -29.05 -22.04 -11.93
C LEU A 172 -30.54 -21.75 -11.96
N GLU A 173 -30.94 -20.49 -11.80
CA GLU A 173 -32.34 -20.08 -11.81
C GLU A 173 -32.98 -20.26 -13.20
N SER A 174 -32.28 -19.86 -14.26
CA SER A 174 -32.85 -19.78 -15.61
C SER A 174 -32.10 -20.64 -16.65
N PHE A 175 -30.77 -20.62 -16.67
CA PHE A 175 -30.02 -21.29 -17.74
C PHE A 175 -30.12 -22.81 -17.63
N SER A 176 -30.18 -23.36 -16.42
CA SER A 176 -30.39 -24.79 -16.16
C SER A 176 -31.68 -25.31 -16.83
N ALA A 177 -32.79 -24.58 -16.68
CA ALA A 177 -34.09 -24.92 -17.26
C ALA A 177 -34.11 -24.74 -18.79
N ALA A 178 -33.48 -23.67 -19.27
CA ALA A 178 -33.35 -23.39 -20.70
C ALA A 178 -32.54 -24.48 -21.42
N LYS A 179 -31.46 -24.95 -20.81
CA LYS A 179 -30.62 -26.03 -21.33
C LYS A 179 -31.40 -27.29 -21.58
N VAL A 180 -32.14 -27.77 -20.59
CA VAL A 180 -32.90 -29.01 -20.73
C VAL A 180 -34.10 -28.85 -21.65
N SER A 181 -34.73 -27.67 -21.69
CA SER A 181 -35.78 -27.34 -22.67
C SER A 181 -35.26 -27.40 -24.11
N ALA A 182 -34.11 -26.80 -24.36
CA ALA A 182 -33.44 -26.78 -25.66
C ALA A 182 -32.95 -28.18 -26.08
N GLU A 183 -32.37 -28.94 -25.15
CA GLU A 183 -31.99 -30.34 -25.35
C GLU A 183 -33.21 -31.21 -25.65
N TRP A 184 -34.35 -30.98 -25.00
CA TRP A 184 -35.58 -31.71 -25.28
C TRP A 184 -36.02 -31.51 -26.73
N VAL A 185 -36.02 -30.26 -27.24
CA VAL A 185 -36.36 -30.00 -28.65
C VAL A 185 -35.35 -30.66 -29.57
N SER A 186 -34.06 -30.47 -29.30
CA SER A 186 -32.98 -31.05 -30.11
C SER A 186 -33.09 -32.57 -30.22
N ASN A 187 -33.29 -33.25 -29.09
CA ASN A 187 -33.43 -34.71 -29.03
C ASN A 187 -34.72 -35.19 -29.72
N THR A 188 -35.81 -34.43 -29.55
CA THR A 188 -37.11 -34.76 -30.13
C THR A 188 -37.09 -34.60 -31.66
N MET A 189 -36.47 -33.53 -32.16
CA MET A 189 -36.22 -33.25 -33.57
C MET A 189 -35.27 -34.28 -34.21
N ALA A 190 -34.26 -34.75 -33.48
CA ALA A 190 -33.28 -35.74 -33.96
C ALA A 190 -33.82 -37.19 -34.06
N GLY A 191 -35.11 -37.41 -33.81
CA GLY A 191 -35.76 -38.72 -33.95
C GLY A 191 -36.46 -39.23 -32.69
N GLY A 192 -36.53 -38.45 -31.60
CA GLY A 192 -37.34 -38.79 -30.43
C GLY A 192 -38.83 -38.98 -30.76
N TYR A 193 -39.33 -38.32 -31.82
CA TYR A 193 -40.71 -38.50 -32.29
C TYR A 193 -41.03 -39.89 -32.86
N VAL A 194 -40.02 -40.72 -33.18
CA VAL A 194 -40.20 -42.10 -33.68
C VAL A 194 -40.97 -42.98 -32.69
N ALA A 195 -40.91 -42.65 -31.40
CA ALA A 195 -41.67 -43.33 -30.35
C ALA A 195 -43.19 -43.05 -30.41
N TYR A 196 -43.61 -41.96 -31.06
CA TYR A 196 -45.01 -41.50 -31.13
C TYR A 196 -45.65 -41.74 -32.51
N THR A 197 -44.87 -42.19 -33.50
CA THR A 197 -45.28 -42.38 -34.90
C THR A 197 -45.29 -43.84 -35.34
N ASP A 198 -45.48 -44.78 -34.39
CA ASP A 198 -45.44 -46.22 -34.64
C ASP A 198 -44.14 -46.69 -35.35
N GLY A 199 -43.01 -46.03 -35.06
CA GLY A 199 -41.70 -46.39 -35.61
C GLY A 199 -41.33 -45.72 -36.95
N VAL A 200 -42.08 -44.69 -37.39
CA VAL A 200 -41.80 -43.95 -38.63
C VAL A 200 -40.93 -42.73 -38.35
N THR A 201 -39.78 -42.61 -39.03
CA THR A 201 -38.95 -41.40 -39.01
C THR A 201 -39.63 -40.28 -39.79
N LEU A 202 -39.89 -39.15 -39.13
CA LEU A 202 -40.36 -37.92 -39.76
C LEU A 202 -39.17 -37.10 -40.30
N ASP A 203 -39.39 -36.32 -41.35
CA ASP A 203 -38.45 -35.24 -41.70
C ASP A 203 -38.61 -34.05 -40.72
N ALA A 204 -37.67 -33.10 -40.76
CA ALA A 204 -37.63 -31.99 -39.80
C ALA A 204 -38.93 -31.15 -39.81
N ALA A 205 -39.49 -30.87 -40.99
CA ALA A 205 -40.72 -30.10 -41.12
C ALA A 205 -41.94 -30.85 -40.53
N ASN A 206 -42.10 -32.14 -40.80
CA ASN A 206 -43.20 -32.91 -40.22
C ASN A 206 -43.00 -33.16 -38.72
N ALA A 207 -41.77 -33.30 -38.25
CA ALA A 207 -41.46 -33.39 -36.83
C ALA A 207 -41.81 -32.09 -36.09
N SER A 208 -41.44 -30.94 -36.64
CA SER A 208 -41.71 -29.63 -36.04
C SER A 208 -43.22 -29.32 -35.99
N ILE A 209 -43.98 -29.66 -37.05
CA ILE A 209 -45.44 -29.58 -37.07
C ILE A 209 -46.06 -30.48 -36.00
N ALA A 210 -45.56 -31.70 -35.83
CA ALA A 210 -46.09 -32.64 -34.84
C ALA A 210 -45.84 -32.12 -33.41
N ILE A 211 -44.64 -31.59 -33.13
CA ILE A 211 -44.32 -30.93 -31.86
C ILE A 211 -45.28 -29.77 -31.59
N GLY A 212 -45.43 -28.84 -32.53
CA GLY A 212 -46.33 -27.69 -32.37
C GLY A 212 -47.80 -28.10 -32.20
N THR A 213 -48.24 -29.12 -32.93
CA THR A 213 -49.60 -29.69 -32.82
C THR A 213 -49.83 -30.23 -31.41
N ASN A 214 -48.85 -30.99 -30.88
CA ASN A 214 -48.94 -31.52 -29.53
C ASN A 214 -48.98 -30.41 -28.47
N TRP A 215 -48.12 -29.39 -28.59
CA TRP A 215 -48.13 -28.25 -27.68
C TRP A 215 -49.46 -27.50 -27.72
N TYR A 216 -50.03 -27.29 -28.91
CA TYR A 216 -51.35 -26.67 -29.05
C TYR A 216 -52.46 -27.52 -28.42
N ASP A 217 -52.46 -28.83 -28.62
CA ASP A 217 -53.46 -29.73 -28.04
C ASP A 217 -53.42 -29.72 -26.51
N GLN A 218 -52.22 -29.65 -25.93
CA GLN A 218 -52.06 -29.50 -24.48
C GLN A 218 -52.61 -28.16 -23.98
N PHE A 219 -52.33 -27.07 -24.69
CA PHE A 219 -52.91 -25.75 -24.39
C PHE A 219 -54.44 -25.78 -24.47
N ASP A 220 -55.01 -26.31 -25.55
CA ASP A 220 -56.47 -26.31 -25.78
C ASP A 220 -57.20 -27.15 -24.72
N GLY A 221 -56.56 -28.25 -24.28
CA GLY A 221 -57.01 -29.07 -23.16
C GLY A 221 -56.92 -28.34 -21.81
N TYR A 222 -55.79 -27.66 -21.53
CA TYR A 222 -55.60 -26.87 -20.31
C TYR A 222 -56.63 -25.74 -20.22
N PHE A 223 -56.83 -24.99 -21.30
CA PHE A 223 -57.80 -23.91 -21.38
C PHE A 223 -59.22 -24.39 -21.04
N ALA A 224 -59.60 -25.56 -21.56
CA ALA A 224 -60.88 -26.19 -21.26
C ALA A 224 -61.00 -26.64 -19.80
N ALA A 225 -59.95 -27.27 -19.27
CA ALA A 225 -59.91 -27.80 -17.90
C ALA A 225 -60.01 -26.69 -16.84
N MET A 226 -59.32 -25.58 -17.08
CA MET A 226 -59.31 -24.40 -16.20
C MET A 226 -60.53 -23.49 -16.37
N ASN A 227 -61.47 -23.84 -17.27
CA ASN A 227 -62.65 -23.02 -17.60
C ASN A 227 -62.29 -21.58 -17.99
N LEU A 228 -61.20 -21.38 -18.73
CA LEU A 228 -60.73 -20.04 -19.11
C LEU A 228 -61.71 -19.32 -20.06
N SER A 229 -62.58 -20.08 -20.74
CA SER A 229 -63.69 -19.51 -21.53
C SER A 229 -64.78 -18.86 -20.66
N GLY A 230 -64.92 -19.26 -19.40
CA GLY A 230 -66.08 -18.97 -18.56
C GLY A 230 -67.40 -19.63 -19.03
N MET A 231 -67.36 -20.45 -20.09
CA MET A 231 -68.53 -21.02 -20.76
C MET A 231 -68.81 -22.47 -20.37
N ASN A 232 -67.95 -23.11 -19.57
CA ASN A 232 -68.16 -24.49 -19.16
C ASN A 232 -69.52 -24.63 -18.44
N ASN A 233 -70.32 -25.60 -18.86
CA ASN A 233 -71.65 -25.90 -18.30
C ASN A 233 -72.70 -24.77 -18.44
N MET A 234 -72.45 -23.74 -19.24
CA MET A 234 -73.48 -22.74 -19.57
C MET A 234 -74.56 -23.35 -20.49
N PRO A 235 -75.84 -22.93 -20.38
CA PRO A 235 -76.89 -23.40 -21.28
C PRO A 235 -76.54 -23.16 -22.75
N GLY A 236 -76.43 -24.24 -23.54
CA GLY A 236 -76.05 -24.18 -24.96
C GLY A 236 -74.57 -24.45 -25.25
N TYR A 237 -73.74 -24.66 -24.23
CA TYR A 237 -72.32 -24.98 -24.35
C TYR A 237 -72.00 -26.39 -23.78
N PRO A 238 -70.96 -27.08 -24.28
CA PRO A 238 -70.54 -28.37 -23.74
C PRO A 238 -69.99 -28.28 -22.30
N PRO A 239 -69.82 -29.43 -21.60
CA PRO A 239 -69.28 -29.47 -20.23
C PRO A 239 -67.90 -28.82 -20.07
N THR A 240 -67.08 -28.90 -21.12
CA THR A 240 -65.78 -28.26 -21.24
C THR A 240 -65.70 -27.61 -22.61
N VAL A 241 -65.32 -26.33 -22.66
CA VAL A 241 -65.17 -25.55 -23.90
C VAL A 241 -63.69 -25.23 -24.10
N SER A 242 -63.09 -25.74 -25.17
CA SER A 242 -61.70 -25.45 -25.52
C SER A 242 -61.54 -24.06 -26.13
N TYR A 243 -60.31 -23.56 -26.23
CA TYR A 243 -60.01 -22.29 -26.88
C TYR A 243 -60.48 -22.30 -28.33
N THR A 244 -60.18 -23.39 -29.06
CA THR A 244 -60.65 -23.60 -30.43
C THR A 244 -62.16 -23.44 -30.54
N GLN A 245 -62.92 -24.08 -29.65
CA GLN A 245 -64.39 -24.03 -29.65
C GLN A 245 -64.92 -22.64 -29.26
N ALA A 246 -64.27 -21.97 -28.31
CA ALA A 246 -64.64 -20.63 -27.87
C ALA A 246 -64.50 -19.61 -29.01
N ILE A 247 -63.38 -19.61 -29.72
CA ILE A 247 -63.13 -18.71 -30.85
C ILE A 247 -64.05 -19.02 -32.03
N GLN A 248 -64.25 -20.31 -32.36
CA GLN A 248 -65.21 -20.71 -33.40
C GLN A 248 -66.63 -20.21 -33.09
N GLY A 249 -67.08 -20.29 -31.83
CA GLY A 249 -68.38 -19.78 -31.39
C GLY A 249 -68.51 -18.26 -31.53
N GLN A 250 -67.48 -17.51 -31.13
CA GLN A 250 -67.45 -16.05 -31.27
C GLN A 250 -67.45 -15.61 -32.75
N ARG A 251 -66.68 -16.28 -33.60
CA ARG A 251 -66.56 -15.95 -35.04
C ARG A 251 -67.79 -16.38 -35.85
N ALA A 252 -68.44 -17.47 -35.47
CA ALA A 252 -69.73 -17.88 -36.04
C ALA A 252 -70.82 -16.81 -35.81
N ALA A 253 -70.80 -16.12 -34.67
CA ALA A 253 -71.71 -15.01 -34.37
C ALA A 253 -71.39 -13.72 -35.17
N ALA A 254 -70.12 -13.54 -35.58
CA ALA A 254 -69.63 -12.38 -36.33
C ALA A 254 -69.58 -12.56 -37.86
N GLY A 255 -69.90 -13.75 -38.38
CA GLY A 255 -70.00 -14.02 -39.82
C GLY A 255 -68.66 -14.20 -40.58
N GLY A 256 -67.60 -14.67 -39.92
CA GLY A 256 -66.25 -14.81 -40.51
C GLY A 256 -65.54 -16.14 -40.24
N VAL A 257 -64.47 -16.39 -41.02
CA VAL A 257 -63.55 -17.55 -41.16
C VAL A 257 -63.47 -18.50 -39.94
N THR A 258 -63.42 -19.81 -40.21
CA THR A 258 -63.24 -20.87 -39.21
C THR A 258 -61.79 -20.93 -38.69
N PHE A 259 -61.58 -20.63 -37.41
CA PHE A 259 -60.35 -20.94 -36.67
C PHE A 259 -60.18 -22.47 -36.59
N ALA A 260 -59.08 -23.03 -37.09
CA ALA A 260 -58.91 -24.47 -37.24
C ALA A 260 -58.16 -25.16 -36.08
N GLY A 261 -57.76 -24.41 -35.04
CA GLY A 261 -57.07 -24.95 -33.87
C GLY A 261 -55.74 -25.61 -34.25
N ASN A 262 -55.50 -26.83 -33.78
CA ASN A 262 -54.25 -27.56 -34.04
C ASN A 262 -53.97 -27.80 -35.54
N ALA A 263 -55.00 -27.85 -36.40
CA ALA A 263 -54.82 -28.00 -37.84
C ALA A 263 -54.23 -26.74 -38.50
N SER A 264 -54.12 -25.63 -37.76
CA SER A 264 -53.45 -24.40 -38.20
C SER A 264 -51.94 -24.41 -37.94
N ILE A 265 -51.39 -25.42 -37.25
CA ILE A 265 -49.96 -25.46 -36.96
C ILE A 265 -49.15 -25.70 -38.23
N THR A 266 -48.13 -24.86 -38.44
CA THR A 266 -47.24 -24.91 -39.62
C THR A 266 -45.84 -25.39 -39.26
N ASP A 267 -44.96 -25.46 -40.26
CA ASP A 267 -43.54 -25.79 -40.08
C ASP A 267 -42.87 -24.80 -39.11
N LEU A 268 -42.33 -25.33 -38.01
CA LEU A 268 -41.61 -24.57 -36.98
C LEU A 268 -40.08 -24.79 -37.04
N THR A 269 -39.56 -25.41 -38.10
CA THR A 269 -38.12 -25.74 -38.20
C THR A 269 -37.24 -24.50 -38.08
N TYR A 270 -37.64 -23.37 -38.68
CA TYR A 270 -36.88 -22.13 -38.53
C TYR A 270 -36.85 -21.65 -37.07
N ALA A 271 -37.99 -21.72 -36.34
CA ALA A 271 -38.03 -21.37 -34.92
C ALA A 271 -37.04 -22.21 -34.11
N PHE A 272 -36.95 -23.51 -34.43
CA PHE A 272 -36.14 -24.46 -33.66
C PHE A 272 -34.66 -24.41 -33.99
N ASP A 273 -34.28 -24.23 -35.25
CA ASP A 273 -32.91 -24.49 -35.70
C ASP A 273 -32.19 -23.25 -36.27
N SER A 274 -32.88 -22.13 -36.49
CA SER A 274 -32.29 -21.03 -37.28
C SER A 274 -32.81 -19.63 -36.93
N ALA A 275 -33.64 -19.49 -35.90
CA ALA A 275 -34.17 -18.19 -35.53
C ALA A 275 -33.04 -17.27 -35.06
N VAL A 276 -33.04 -16.04 -35.57
CA VAL A 276 -32.08 -15.00 -35.19
C VAL A 276 -32.81 -13.73 -34.82
N MET A 277 -32.24 -12.97 -33.88
CA MET A 277 -32.78 -11.65 -33.54
C MET A 277 -32.64 -10.71 -34.73
N PRO A 278 -33.73 -10.12 -35.25
CA PRO A 278 -33.68 -9.30 -36.46
C PRO A 278 -32.77 -8.07 -36.36
N THR A 279 -32.57 -7.55 -35.15
CA THR A 279 -31.80 -6.34 -34.87
C THR A 279 -30.31 -6.61 -34.67
N THR A 280 -29.97 -7.73 -34.04
CA THR A 280 -28.60 -8.01 -33.59
C THR A 280 -27.93 -9.15 -34.36
N GLY A 281 -28.73 -10.06 -34.94
CA GLY A 281 -28.25 -11.28 -35.60
C GLY A 281 -27.90 -12.41 -34.62
N ASP A 282 -28.13 -12.23 -33.33
CA ASP A 282 -27.88 -13.26 -32.31
C ASP A 282 -28.78 -14.47 -32.54
N ASP A 283 -28.23 -15.68 -32.36
CA ASP A 283 -28.98 -16.93 -32.45
C ASP A 283 -29.97 -17.06 -31.29
N VAL A 284 -31.26 -17.10 -31.63
CA VAL A 284 -32.39 -17.31 -30.71
C VAL A 284 -33.22 -18.51 -31.12
N SER A 285 -32.59 -19.48 -31.80
CA SER A 285 -33.18 -20.77 -32.11
C SER A 285 -33.57 -21.52 -30.83
N LEU A 286 -34.72 -22.20 -30.84
CA LEU A 286 -35.25 -22.88 -29.64
C LEU A 286 -34.55 -24.21 -29.33
N SER A 287 -33.61 -24.64 -30.17
CA SER A 287 -32.62 -25.69 -29.86
C SER A 287 -31.41 -25.16 -29.09
N GLY A 288 -31.30 -23.83 -28.92
CA GLY A 288 -30.31 -23.17 -28.10
C GLY A 288 -30.91 -22.57 -26.81
N MET A 289 -30.11 -22.55 -25.74
CA MET A 289 -30.50 -22.03 -24.42
C MET A 289 -30.98 -20.58 -24.46
N VAL A 290 -30.23 -19.72 -25.16
CA VAL A 290 -30.54 -18.29 -25.28
C VAL A 290 -31.89 -18.09 -25.96
N GLY A 291 -32.18 -18.83 -27.04
CA GLY A 291 -33.46 -18.76 -27.73
C GLY A 291 -34.65 -19.14 -26.86
N VAL A 292 -34.49 -20.17 -26.02
CA VAL A 292 -35.53 -20.57 -25.06
C VAL A 292 -35.81 -19.45 -24.05
N MET A 293 -34.77 -18.85 -23.45
CA MET A 293 -34.93 -17.78 -22.46
C MET A 293 -35.55 -16.52 -23.08
N VAL A 294 -35.06 -16.10 -24.26
CA VAL A 294 -35.60 -14.94 -24.98
C VAL A 294 -37.07 -15.16 -25.34
N LEU A 295 -37.44 -16.35 -25.81
CA LEU A 295 -38.84 -16.67 -26.10
C LEU A 295 -39.69 -16.65 -24.82
N ALA A 296 -39.24 -17.34 -23.76
CA ALA A 296 -39.99 -17.46 -22.52
C ALA A 296 -40.25 -16.08 -21.89
N GLY A 297 -39.22 -15.25 -21.77
CA GLY A 297 -39.36 -13.86 -21.30
C GLY A 297 -40.28 -13.04 -22.19
N HIS A 298 -40.21 -13.21 -23.51
CA HIS A 298 -41.12 -12.51 -24.43
C HIS A 298 -42.58 -13.00 -24.30
N CYS A 299 -42.81 -14.30 -24.07
CA CYS A 299 -44.14 -14.86 -23.85
C CYS A 299 -44.75 -14.38 -22.52
N ASP A 300 -43.94 -14.24 -21.48
CA ASP A 300 -44.36 -13.71 -20.17
C ASP A 300 -44.67 -12.21 -20.23
N ALA A 301 -43.74 -11.40 -20.75
CA ALA A 301 -43.91 -9.96 -20.87
C ALA A 301 -45.04 -9.55 -21.82
N PHE A 302 -45.29 -10.35 -22.87
CA PHE A 302 -46.32 -10.11 -23.86
C PHE A 302 -47.20 -11.35 -24.07
N PRO A 303 -48.30 -11.50 -23.32
CA PRO A 303 -49.25 -12.59 -23.51
C PRO A 303 -49.73 -12.70 -24.96
N THR A 304 -50.09 -13.91 -25.40
CA THR A 304 -50.63 -14.13 -26.75
C THR A 304 -51.89 -13.27 -26.96
N ALA A 305 -51.82 -12.37 -27.94
CA ALA A 305 -52.88 -11.42 -28.24
C ALA A 305 -54.07 -12.11 -28.93
N THR A 306 -55.27 -11.61 -28.65
CA THR A 306 -56.47 -11.96 -29.39
C THR A 306 -56.43 -11.35 -30.79
N TYR A 307 -57.22 -11.92 -31.70
CA TYR A 307 -57.32 -11.40 -33.07
C TYR A 307 -57.68 -9.91 -33.11
N ASP A 308 -58.58 -9.44 -32.24
CA ASP A 308 -59.03 -8.05 -32.27
C ASP A 308 -57.90 -7.10 -31.79
N GLU A 309 -57.07 -7.53 -30.84
CA GLU A 309 -55.86 -6.80 -30.41
C GLU A 309 -54.80 -6.74 -31.52
N VAL A 310 -54.54 -7.87 -32.19
CA VAL A 310 -53.62 -7.92 -33.35
C VAL A 310 -54.09 -6.98 -34.46
N MET A 311 -55.40 -6.99 -34.77
CA MET A 311 -55.95 -6.13 -35.81
C MET A 311 -55.98 -4.65 -35.42
N ALA A 312 -56.12 -4.34 -34.13
CA ALA A 312 -56.04 -2.96 -33.64
C ALA A 312 -54.64 -2.37 -33.86
N ASP A 313 -53.59 -3.20 -33.76
CA ASP A 313 -52.20 -2.77 -33.95
C ASP A 313 -51.68 -2.86 -35.39
N ALA A 314 -52.48 -3.39 -36.32
CA ALA A 314 -52.11 -3.49 -37.74
C ALA A 314 -51.72 -2.13 -38.36
N GLY A 315 -52.34 -1.04 -37.89
CA GLY A 315 -52.01 0.32 -38.32
C GLY A 315 -50.65 0.84 -37.84
N ASN A 316 -50.08 0.21 -36.81
CA ASN A 316 -48.75 0.51 -36.28
C ASN A 316 -47.68 -0.47 -36.81
N GLY A 317 -48.01 -1.29 -37.80
CA GLY A 317 -47.10 -2.30 -38.33
C GLY A 317 -46.80 -3.44 -37.35
N PHE A 318 -47.73 -3.73 -36.43
CA PHE A 318 -47.60 -4.77 -35.41
C PHE A 318 -46.49 -4.53 -34.37
N ALA A 319 -46.07 -3.27 -34.20
CA ALA A 319 -45.00 -2.88 -33.30
C ALA A 319 -45.33 -3.07 -31.80
N ASN A 320 -46.61 -3.23 -31.42
CA ASN A 320 -47.04 -3.28 -30.02
C ASN A 320 -47.72 -4.61 -29.63
N VAL A 321 -47.74 -5.62 -30.52
CA VAL A 321 -48.37 -6.92 -30.25
C VAL A 321 -47.36 -8.06 -30.28
N GLY A 322 -47.09 -8.64 -29.10
CA GLY A 322 -46.05 -9.66 -28.94
C GLY A 322 -46.22 -10.89 -29.82
N THR A 323 -47.46 -11.32 -30.09
CA THR A 323 -47.75 -12.44 -31.00
C THR A 323 -47.16 -12.26 -32.39
N MET A 324 -47.28 -11.06 -32.98
CA MET A 324 -46.75 -10.83 -34.33
C MET A 324 -45.24 -10.57 -34.31
N GLN A 325 -44.72 -9.95 -33.24
CA GLN A 325 -43.28 -9.81 -33.02
C GLN A 325 -42.61 -11.19 -32.96
N ARG A 326 -43.11 -12.09 -32.12
CA ARG A 326 -42.60 -13.46 -32.01
C ARG A 326 -42.76 -14.24 -33.32
N ALA A 327 -43.92 -14.16 -33.96
CA ALA A 327 -44.14 -14.83 -35.25
C ALA A 327 -43.19 -14.35 -36.35
N SER A 328 -42.72 -13.11 -36.27
CA SER A 328 -41.68 -12.58 -37.15
C SER A 328 -40.29 -13.08 -36.76
N ILE A 329 -39.92 -13.04 -35.48
CA ILE A 329 -38.58 -13.42 -34.98
C ILE A 329 -38.33 -14.92 -35.18
N TRP A 330 -39.28 -15.77 -34.78
CA TRP A 330 -39.20 -17.22 -34.89
C TRP A 330 -39.87 -17.77 -36.15
N GLY A 331 -40.25 -16.89 -37.09
CA GLY A 331 -40.65 -17.26 -38.46
C GLY A 331 -41.88 -18.16 -38.58
N PHE A 332 -42.80 -18.12 -37.60
CA PHE A 332 -44.04 -18.90 -37.61
C PHE A 332 -45.28 -18.10 -38.04
N THR A 333 -45.08 -16.95 -38.72
CA THR A 333 -46.18 -16.19 -39.35
C THR A 333 -46.84 -17.04 -40.44
N VAL A 334 -48.14 -17.29 -40.31
CA VAL A 334 -48.91 -18.07 -41.30
C VAL A 334 -49.47 -17.12 -42.35
N MET A 335 -49.33 -17.47 -43.63
CA MET A 335 -49.80 -16.65 -44.75
C MET A 335 -51.07 -17.24 -45.39
N ALA A 336 -52.16 -16.47 -45.38
CA ALA A 336 -53.39 -16.81 -46.12
C ALA A 336 -53.24 -16.58 -47.64
N SER A 337 -52.36 -15.67 -48.03
CA SER A 337 -51.91 -15.44 -49.41
C SER A 337 -50.51 -14.81 -49.41
N GLU A 338 -49.90 -14.60 -50.59
CA GLU A 338 -48.56 -14.00 -50.72
C GLU A 338 -48.37 -12.67 -49.96
N THR A 339 -49.44 -11.92 -49.70
CA THR A 339 -49.37 -10.60 -49.06
C THR A 339 -50.28 -10.44 -47.85
N MET A 340 -50.94 -11.51 -47.40
CA MET A 340 -51.93 -11.43 -46.32
C MET A 340 -51.69 -12.53 -45.28
N PRO A 341 -51.38 -12.17 -44.02
CA PRO A 341 -51.24 -13.16 -42.96
C PRO A 341 -52.60 -13.76 -42.57
N ASP A 342 -52.60 -15.06 -42.26
CA ASP A 342 -53.67 -15.69 -41.50
C ASP A 342 -53.41 -15.45 -40.01
N ILE A 343 -54.03 -14.38 -39.49
CA ILE A 343 -53.87 -13.95 -38.09
C ILE A 343 -54.32 -15.05 -37.11
N ASN A 344 -55.39 -15.78 -37.45
CA ASN A 344 -55.92 -16.83 -36.59
C ASN A 344 -54.97 -18.03 -36.51
N ALA A 345 -54.43 -18.46 -37.66
CA ALA A 345 -53.43 -19.52 -37.67
C ALA A 345 -52.11 -19.10 -37.01
N THR A 346 -51.71 -17.84 -37.18
CA THR A 346 -50.53 -17.28 -36.51
C THR A 346 -50.70 -17.25 -34.98
N ILE A 347 -51.88 -16.87 -34.49
CA ILE A 347 -52.22 -16.96 -33.06
C ILE A 347 -52.16 -18.41 -32.55
N ALA A 348 -52.58 -19.38 -33.35
CA ALA A 348 -52.49 -20.80 -32.98
C ALA A 348 -51.02 -21.26 -32.84
N ASN A 349 -50.14 -20.89 -33.78
CA ASN A 349 -48.70 -21.14 -33.65
C ASN A 349 -48.11 -20.45 -32.41
N ASP A 350 -48.52 -19.22 -32.11
CA ASP A 350 -48.02 -18.48 -30.96
C ASP A 350 -48.43 -19.12 -29.63
N TYR A 351 -49.70 -19.55 -29.49
CA TYR A 351 -50.13 -20.34 -28.32
C TYR A 351 -49.35 -21.64 -28.20
N ALA A 352 -49.11 -22.35 -29.29
CA ALA A 352 -48.34 -23.59 -29.28
C ALA A 352 -46.91 -23.36 -28.79
N VAL A 353 -46.22 -22.35 -29.31
CA VAL A 353 -44.83 -22.05 -28.98
C VAL A 353 -44.71 -21.50 -27.56
N CYS A 354 -45.56 -20.56 -27.13
CA CYS A 354 -45.51 -20.00 -25.77
C CYS A 354 -45.94 -21.02 -24.71
N PHE A 355 -47.03 -21.77 -24.93
CA PHE A 355 -47.46 -22.79 -23.97
C PHE A 355 -46.51 -23.99 -23.95
N GLY A 356 -46.01 -24.39 -25.11
CA GLY A 356 -45.08 -25.51 -25.26
C GLY A 356 -43.71 -25.20 -24.71
N MET A 357 -42.93 -24.39 -25.43
CA MET A 357 -41.55 -24.08 -25.06
C MET A 357 -41.48 -23.22 -23.80
N GLY A 358 -42.23 -22.11 -23.74
CA GLY A 358 -42.24 -21.24 -22.56
C GLY A 358 -42.75 -21.97 -21.32
N GLY A 359 -43.77 -22.81 -21.48
CA GLY A 359 -44.29 -23.65 -20.39
C GLY A 359 -43.33 -24.76 -19.95
N MET A 360 -42.56 -25.35 -20.87
CA MET A 360 -41.51 -26.31 -20.51
C MET A 360 -40.39 -25.64 -19.70
N PHE A 361 -39.92 -24.48 -20.14
CA PHE A 361 -38.93 -23.68 -19.43
C PHE A 361 -39.42 -23.35 -18.01
N ALA A 362 -40.55 -22.67 -17.88
CA ALA A 362 -41.01 -22.14 -16.59
C ALA A 362 -41.61 -23.23 -15.69
N ASN A 363 -42.60 -23.98 -16.20
CA ASN A 363 -43.44 -24.83 -15.35
C ASN A 363 -42.92 -26.27 -15.19
N VAL A 364 -42.09 -26.75 -16.12
CA VAL A 364 -41.57 -28.14 -16.08
C VAL A 364 -40.16 -28.18 -15.50
N PHE A 365 -39.29 -27.26 -15.92
CA PHE A 365 -37.89 -27.23 -15.50
C PHE A 365 -37.54 -26.11 -14.53
N GLY A 366 -38.50 -25.26 -14.14
CA GLY A 366 -38.34 -24.26 -13.08
C GLY A 366 -37.54 -23.02 -13.48
N GLY A 367 -37.54 -22.64 -14.75
CA GLY A 367 -36.90 -21.41 -15.22
C GLY A 367 -37.61 -20.16 -14.70
N ALA A 368 -36.84 -19.11 -14.35
CA ALA A 368 -37.33 -17.84 -13.79
C ALA A 368 -38.19 -18.01 -12.52
N ASP A 369 -37.83 -18.99 -11.70
CA ASP A 369 -38.48 -19.25 -10.41
C ASP A 369 -37.63 -18.66 -9.28
N ASP A 370 -37.80 -17.38 -8.97
CA ASP A 370 -36.99 -16.64 -7.98
C ASP A 370 -37.08 -17.22 -6.55
N ASP A 371 -38.15 -17.96 -6.25
CA ASP A 371 -38.42 -18.54 -4.94
C ASP A 371 -37.82 -19.96 -4.78
N TRP A 372 -37.13 -20.48 -5.80
CA TRP A 372 -36.68 -21.87 -5.87
C TRP A 372 -35.80 -22.33 -4.69
N MET A 373 -35.10 -21.39 -4.06
CA MET A 373 -34.24 -21.66 -2.91
C MET A 373 -35.03 -21.86 -1.61
N THR A 374 -36.30 -21.45 -1.57
CA THR A 374 -37.15 -21.47 -0.37
C THR A 374 -38.42 -22.29 -0.52
N ASP A 375 -38.91 -22.48 -1.74
CA ASP A 375 -40.09 -23.29 -2.03
C ASP A 375 -39.73 -24.79 -2.12
N PRO A 376 -40.21 -25.65 -1.21
CA PRO A 376 -39.95 -27.09 -1.27
C PRO A 376 -40.64 -27.81 -2.44
N THR A 377 -41.48 -27.11 -3.22
CA THR A 377 -42.16 -27.63 -4.41
C THR A 377 -41.52 -27.18 -5.71
N ALA A 378 -40.55 -26.27 -5.65
CA ALA A 378 -39.77 -25.83 -6.79
C ALA A 378 -38.81 -26.92 -7.29
N VAL A 379 -38.29 -26.72 -8.51
CA VAL A 379 -37.14 -27.50 -8.99
C VAL A 379 -35.93 -27.13 -8.14
N ASP A 380 -35.38 -28.14 -7.45
CA ASP A 380 -34.40 -27.96 -6.39
C ASP A 380 -32.96 -27.75 -6.89
N ALA A 381 -32.03 -27.44 -5.97
CA ALA A 381 -30.63 -27.16 -6.29
C ALA A 381 -29.94 -28.35 -6.98
N SER A 382 -30.24 -29.56 -6.51
CA SER A 382 -29.72 -30.81 -7.05
C SER A 382 -30.05 -30.94 -8.54
N THR A 383 -31.33 -30.77 -8.87
CA THR A 383 -31.82 -30.88 -10.25
C THR A 383 -31.24 -29.78 -11.12
N ARG A 384 -31.16 -28.53 -10.63
CA ARG A 384 -30.58 -27.40 -11.38
C ARG A 384 -29.09 -27.61 -11.69
N LEU A 385 -28.31 -28.09 -10.72
CA LEU A 385 -26.90 -28.41 -10.92
C LEU A 385 -26.71 -29.58 -11.88
N MET A 386 -27.54 -30.62 -11.79
CA MET A 386 -27.51 -31.73 -12.74
C MET A 386 -27.85 -31.27 -14.16
N ASN A 387 -28.88 -30.44 -14.31
CA ASN A 387 -29.30 -29.88 -15.59
C ASN A 387 -28.21 -29.01 -16.22
N TYR A 388 -27.57 -28.15 -15.43
CA TYR A 388 -26.58 -27.21 -15.94
C TYR A 388 -25.19 -27.82 -16.10
N LEU A 389 -24.66 -28.46 -15.06
CA LEU A 389 -23.27 -28.94 -14.98
C LEU A 389 -23.13 -30.45 -15.22
N GLY A 390 -24.23 -31.21 -15.21
CA GLY A 390 -24.19 -32.66 -15.41
C GLY A 390 -23.65 -33.44 -14.21
N VAL A 391 -23.67 -32.85 -13.01
CA VAL A 391 -23.24 -33.50 -11.77
C VAL A 391 -24.41 -33.68 -10.81
N ASP A 392 -24.51 -34.87 -10.24
CA ASP A 392 -25.53 -35.21 -9.24
C ASP A 392 -24.98 -34.89 -7.84
N ILE A 393 -25.63 -33.95 -7.15
CA ILE A 393 -25.28 -33.51 -5.79
C ILE A 393 -26.57 -33.52 -4.96
N ASP A 394 -26.54 -34.13 -3.76
CA ASP A 394 -27.70 -34.13 -2.86
C ASP A 394 -28.18 -32.70 -2.58
N ASN A 395 -29.49 -32.47 -2.58
CA ASN A 395 -30.04 -31.12 -2.44
C ASN A 395 -29.59 -30.40 -1.16
N THR A 396 -29.41 -31.12 -0.05
CA THR A 396 -28.91 -30.52 1.20
C THR A 396 -27.47 -30.05 1.06
N VAL A 397 -26.64 -30.87 0.39
CA VAL A 397 -25.24 -30.54 0.09
C VAL A 397 -25.15 -29.37 -0.87
N ALA A 398 -25.96 -29.39 -1.93
CA ALA A 398 -26.04 -28.31 -2.92
C ALA A 398 -26.45 -26.99 -2.27
N MET A 399 -27.49 -26.98 -1.43
CA MET A 399 -27.90 -25.76 -0.71
C MET A 399 -26.80 -25.25 0.24
N GLY A 400 -26.06 -26.14 0.89
CA GLY A 400 -24.88 -25.78 1.69
C GLY A 400 -23.77 -25.16 0.83
N LEU A 401 -23.43 -25.77 -0.30
CA LEU A 401 -22.44 -25.25 -1.25
C LEU A 401 -22.80 -23.86 -1.78
N LEU A 402 -24.08 -23.63 -2.06
CA LEU A 402 -24.52 -22.37 -2.66
C LEU A 402 -24.67 -21.24 -1.64
N LEU A 403 -25.16 -21.51 -0.42
CA LEU A 403 -25.62 -20.46 0.49
C LEU A 403 -25.00 -20.47 1.90
N ALA A 404 -24.00 -21.33 2.17
CA ALA A 404 -23.37 -21.35 3.50
C ALA A 404 -22.83 -19.96 3.91
N GLY A 405 -23.21 -19.50 5.10
CA GLY A 405 -22.80 -18.19 5.62
C GLY A 405 -23.44 -16.99 4.91
N HIS A 406 -24.48 -17.17 4.09
CA HIS A 406 -25.19 -16.04 3.50
C HIS A 406 -25.79 -15.13 4.58
N GLY A 407 -25.53 -13.82 4.47
CA GLY A 407 -25.97 -12.80 5.43
C GLY A 407 -25.17 -12.78 6.75
N THR A 408 -24.03 -13.47 6.83
CA THR A 408 -23.10 -13.39 7.96
C THR A 408 -21.85 -12.59 7.59
N ASP A 409 -20.99 -12.28 8.56
CA ASP A 409 -19.72 -11.59 8.29
C ASP A 409 -18.67 -12.50 7.61
N SER A 410 -19.01 -13.77 7.35
CA SER A 410 -18.09 -14.75 6.75
C SER A 410 -18.84 -15.65 5.76
N PRO A 411 -19.21 -15.12 4.58
CA PRO A 411 -19.85 -15.90 3.54
C PRO A 411 -18.88 -16.96 2.99
N THR A 412 -19.39 -18.17 2.78
CA THR A 412 -18.58 -19.31 2.27
C THR A 412 -19.24 -19.99 1.08
N GLY A 413 -20.55 -19.93 0.92
CA GLY A 413 -21.24 -20.49 -0.23
C GLY A 413 -21.00 -19.68 -1.51
N LEU A 414 -21.12 -20.32 -2.67
CA LEU A 414 -20.86 -19.68 -3.98
C LEU A 414 -21.71 -18.43 -4.24
N PHE A 415 -22.94 -18.39 -3.73
CA PHE A 415 -23.87 -17.24 -3.84
C PHE A 415 -24.06 -16.52 -2.50
N ALA A 416 -23.25 -16.88 -1.50
CA ALA A 416 -23.32 -16.23 -0.20
C ALA A 416 -22.72 -14.82 -0.30
N THR A 417 -23.46 -13.84 0.19
CA THR A 417 -22.98 -12.46 0.35
C THR A 417 -22.95 -12.13 1.83
N SER A 418 -22.00 -11.32 2.26
CA SER A 418 -21.94 -10.85 3.65
C SER A 418 -23.09 -9.92 3.99
N ALA A 419 -23.29 -9.66 5.28
CA ALA A 419 -24.37 -8.81 5.77
C ALA A 419 -24.32 -7.36 5.24
N ASP A 420 -23.12 -6.84 4.96
CA ASP A 420 -22.88 -5.50 4.40
C ASP A 420 -22.86 -5.47 2.87
N GLY A 421 -22.97 -6.62 2.19
CA GLY A 421 -22.99 -6.71 0.73
C GLY A 421 -21.61 -6.74 0.05
N GLN A 422 -20.52 -6.64 0.81
CA GLN A 422 -19.18 -6.39 0.26
C GLN A 422 -18.29 -7.64 0.19
N GLY A 423 -18.62 -8.68 0.95
CA GLY A 423 -17.94 -9.97 0.98
C GLY A 423 -18.71 -11.03 0.18
N PHE A 424 -17.99 -11.84 -0.58
CA PHE A 424 -18.57 -12.88 -1.43
C PHE A 424 -17.99 -14.26 -1.13
N GLY A 425 -18.84 -15.23 -0.82
CA GLY A 425 -18.42 -16.59 -0.52
C GLY A 425 -17.81 -17.33 -1.71
N LEU A 426 -18.06 -16.87 -2.94
CA LEU A 426 -17.34 -17.33 -4.14
C LEU A 426 -15.82 -17.13 -4.01
N ALA A 427 -15.37 -15.97 -3.51
CA ALA A 427 -13.94 -15.74 -3.28
C ALA A 427 -13.40 -16.70 -2.20
N THR A 428 -14.16 -16.88 -1.12
CA THR A 428 -13.79 -17.80 -0.04
C THR A 428 -13.65 -19.24 -0.55
N PHE A 429 -14.62 -19.74 -1.33
CA PHE A 429 -14.57 -21.08 -1.92
C PHE A 429 -13.35 -21.26 -2.83
N MET A 430 -13.07 -20.28 -3.69
CA MET A 430 -11.97 -20.35 -4.64
C MET A 430 -10.59 -20.17 -3.99
N GLY A 431 -10.52 -19.57 -2.80
CA GLY A 431 -9.31 -19.49 -1.99
C GLY A 431 -9.01 -20.75 -1.17
N MET A 432 -9.94 -21.71 -1.07
CA MET A 432 -9.70 -22.96 -0.34
C MET A 432 -8.83 -23.92 -1.16
N GLU A 433 -7.93 -24.62 -0.47
CA GLU A 433 -7.28 -25.80 -1.04
C GLU A 433 -8.32 -26.85 -1.42
N ALA A 434 -8.12 -27.54 -2.54
CA ALA A 434 -9.12 -28.44 -3.11
C ALA A 434 -9.58 -29.54 -2.13
N GLY A 435 -8.66 -30.08 -1.33
CA GLY A 435 -8.98 -31.08 -0.31
C GLY A 435 -9.86 -30.54 0.82
N ASP A 436 -9.66 -29.29 1.21
CA ASP A 436 -10.42 -28.64 2.27
C ASP A 436 -11.82 -28.27 1.78
N ALA A 437 -11.95 -27.77 0.55
CA ALA A 437 -13.27 -27.52 -0.07
C ALA A 437 -14.08 -28.81 -0.20
N ILE A 438 -13.46 -29.90 -0.70
CA ILE A 438 -14.10 -31.22 -0.79
C ILE A 438 -14.63 -31.67 0.58
N ALA A 439 -13.83 -31.53 1.63
CA ALA A 439 -14.21 -31.92 2.98
C ALA A 439 -15.29 -31.00 3.57
N ALA A 440 -15.17 -29.68 3.39
CA ALA A 440 -16.07 -28.67 3.95
C ALA A 440 -17.49 -28.79 3.40
N TYR A 441 -17.63 -29.03 2.10
CA TYR A 441 -18.94 -29.12 1.43
C TYR A 441 -19.40 -30.56 1.22
N GLY A 442 -18.60 -31.58 1.58
CA GLY A 442 -18.99 -32.98 1.41
C GLY A 442 -19.11 -33.41 -0.06
N LEU A 443 -18.25 -32.88 -0.92
CA LEU A 443 -18.20 -33.18 -2.35
C LEU A 443 -17.31 -34.40 -2.62
N ASP A 444 -17.42 -34.98 -3.81
CA ASP A 444 -16.36 -35.81 -4.40
C ASP A 444 -15.47 -35.00 -5.36
N ALA A 445 -14.38 -35.62 -5.81
CA ALA A 445 -13.41 -34.96 -6.69
C ALA A 445 -13.99 -34.57 -8.07
N THR A 446 -14.97 -35.31 -8.58
CA THR A 446 -15.64 -35.01 -9.85
C THR A 446 -16.60 -33.84 -9.70
N GLN A 447 -17.40 -33.85 -8.63
CA GLN A 447 -18.29 -32.74 -8.27
C GLN A 447 -17.50 -31.45 -8.05
N TYR A 448 -16.46 -31.49 -7.21
CA TYR A 448 -15.58 -30.33 -6.99
C TYR A 448 -14.96 -29.83 -8.29
N GLY A 449 -14.43 -30.73 -9.12
CA GLY A 449 -13.81 -30.36 -10.40
C GLY A 449 -14.77 -29.61 -11.33
N ALA A 450 -16.03 -30.05 -11.42
CA ALA A 450 -17.05 -29.37 -12.21
C ALA A 450 -17.39 -27.97 -11.65
N ILE A 451 -17.59 -27.87 -10.33
CA ILE A 451 -17.91 -26.60 -9.66
C ILE A 451 -16.75 -25.61 -9.77
N ALA A 452 -15.51 -26.05 -9.51
CA ALA A 452 -14.33 -25.21 -9.60
C ALA A 452 -14.06 -24.75 -11.04
N THR A 453 -14.34 -25.58 -12.04
CA THR A 453 -14.24 -25.19 -13.46
C THR A 453 -15.29 -24.12 -13.80
N TRP A 454 -16.51 -24.28 -13.30
CA TRP A 454 -17.60 -23.33 -13.53
C TRP A 454 -17.33 -21.97 -12.88
N ALA A 455 -17.01 -21.95 -11.58
CA ALA A 455 -16.62 -20.76 -10.84
C ALA A 455 -15.36 -20.10 -11.43
N GLY A 456 -14.33 -20.90 -11.68
CA GLY A 456 -13.07 -20.43 -12.26
C GLY A 456 -13.22 -19.86 -13.67
N GLY A 457 -14.15 -20.39 -14.48
CA GLY A 457 -14.44 -19.88 -15.82
C GLY A 457 -14.94 -18.42 -15.79
N TRP A 458 -15.81 -18.08 -14.85
CA TRP A 458 -16.27 -16.70 -14.66
C TRP A 458 -15.16 -15.77 -14.12
N LEU A 459 -14.47 -16.20 -13.06
CA LEU A 459 -13.40 -15.39 -12.46
C LEU A 459 -12.20 -15.19 -13.40
N ALA A 460 -11.91 -16.15 -14.28
CA ALA A 460 -10.91 -16.04 -15.33
C ALA A 460 -11.43 -15.36 -16.60
N SER A 461 -12.70 -14.92 -16.64
CA SER A 461 -13.32 -14.28 -17.80
C SER A 461 -13.28 -15.12 -19.09
N VAL A 462 -13.38 -16.44 -18.91
CA VAL A 462 -13.59 -17.42 -19.98
C VAL A 462 -15.09 -17.60 -20.26
N SER A 463 -15.92 -17.45 -19.23
CA SER A 463 -17.39 -17.45 -19.35
C SER A 463 -17.91 -16.07 -19.72
N GLU A 464 -19.03 -16.06 -20.44
CA GLU A 464 -19.59 -14.88 -21.10
C GLU A 464 -21.12 -14.85 -20.97
N LEU A 465 -21.68 -13.69 -20.60
CA LEU A 465 -23.12 -13.46 -20.52
C LEU A 465 -23.65 -12.98 -21.88
N PRO A 466 -24.62 -13.67 -22.51
CA PRO A 466 -25.26 -13.20 -23.74
C PRO A 466 -26.11 -11.95 -23.48
N MET A 467 -25.68 -10.80 -24.00
CA MET A 467 -26.34 -9.51 -23.71
C MET A 467 -27.70 -9.36 -24.38
N VAL A 468 -28.03 -10.20 -25.36
CA VAL A 468 -29.37 -10.26 -25.96
C VAL A 468 -30.47 -10.54 -24.92
N LEU A 469 -30.13 -11.23 -23.82
CA LEU A 469 -31.05 -11.48 -22.70
C LEU A 469 -31.45 -10.20 -21.97
N LEU A 470 -30.62 -9.17 -22.06
CA LEU A 470 -30.82 -7.86 -21.45
C LEU A 470 -31.19 -6.79 -22.50
N GLY A 471 -31.49 -7.20 -23.73
CA GLY A 471 -31.80 -6.30 -24.84
C GLY A 471 -30.59 -5.64 -25.51
N GLY A 472 -29.37 -6.04 -25.14
CA GLY A 472 -28.12 -5.61 -25.75
C GLY A 472 -27.66 -6.50 -26.92
N THR A 473 -26.40 -6.34 -27.35
CA THR A 473 -25.76 -7.11 -28.43
C THR A 473 -24.47 -7.75 -27.95
N GLY A 474 -24.14 -8.94 -28.44
CA GLY A 474 -22.87 -9.61 -28.14
C GLY A 474 -22.84 -10.23 -26.74
N THR A 475 -21.66 -10.28 -26.13
CA THR A 475 -21.43 -10.94 -24.85
C THR A 475 -20.69 -10.05 -23.86
N LEU A 476 -20.78 -10.40 -22.57
CA LEU A 476 -20.15 -9.70 -21.47
C LEU A 476 -19.42 -10.67 -20.55
N THR A 477 -18.09 -10.55 -20.49
CA THR A 477 -17.25 -11.24 -19.48
C THR A 477 -17.22 -10.48 -18.15
N ALA A 478 -16.76 -11.14 -17.08
CA ALA A 478 -16.59 -10.50 -15.78
C ALA A 478 -15.55 -9.36 -15.80
N GLU A 479 -14.45 -9.50 -16.55
CA GLU A 479 -13.46 -8.43 -16.74
C GLU A 479 -14.05 -7.24 -17.50
N GLN A 480 -14.81 -7.49 -18.58
CA GLN A 480 -15.50 -6.42 -19.29
C GLN A 480 -16.52 -5.71 -18.40
N PHE A 481 -17.23 -6.43 -17.53
CA PHE A 481 -18.15 -5.82 -16.56
C PHE A 481 -17.42 -4.84 -15.64
N VAL A 482 -16.29 -5.23 -15.05
CA VAL A 482 -15.47 -4.34 -14.21
C VAL A 482 -15.02 -3.11 -15.00
N ASN A 483 -14.49 -3.31 -16.21
CA ASN A 483 -14.01 -2.21 -17.04
C ASN A 483 -15.13 -1.24 -17.46
N ILE A 484 -16.32 -1.74 -17.79
CA ILE A 484 -17.48 -0.90 -18.11
C ILE A 484 -17.91 -0.13 -16.85
N THR A 485 -18.19 -0.84 -15.76
CA THR A 485 -18.77 -0.25 -14.54
C THR A 485 -17.83 0.71 -13.80
N PHE A 486 -16.51 0.60 -14.01
CA PHE A 486 -15.57 1.60 -13.51
C PHE A 486 -15.77 2.98 -14.16
N GLY A 487 -16.04 3.02 -15.47
CA GLY A 487 -16.07 4.26 -16.25
C GLY A 487 -17.44 4.65 -16.82
N ASP A 488 -18.47 3.84 -16.62
CA ASP A 488 -19.81 4.02 -17.17
C ASP A 488 -20.89 3.31 -16.30
N LEU A 489 -22.14 3.34 -16.75
CA LEU A 489 -23.30 2.71 -16.14
C LEU A 489 -23.14 1.18 -16.05
N ASP A 490 -23.65 0.58 -14.97
CA ASP A 490 -23.83 -0.88 -14.88
C ASP A 490 -24.69 -1.37 -16.07
N PRO A 491 -24.15 -2.20 -16.98
CA PRO A 491 -24.85 -2.64 -18.18
C PRO A 491 -25.91 -3.72 -17.90
N VAL A 492 -25.98 -4.24 -16.67
CA VAL A 492 -26.90 -5.29 -16.23
C VAL A 492 -28.03 -4.70 -15.40
N ASN A 493 -27.71 -3.94 -14.34
CA ASN A 493 -28.70 -3.46 -13.38
C ASN A 493 -29.05 -1.97 -13.57
N GLY A 494 -28.25 -1.24 -14.35
CA GLY A 494 -28.30 0.22 -14.38
C GLY A 494 -27.74 0.85 -13.09
N GLY A 495 -27.64 2.18 -13.08
CA GLY A 495 -26.96 2.91 -12.01
C GLY A 495 -25.43 2.82 -12.10
N TYR A 496 -24.74 3.27 -11.06
CA TYR A 496 -23.28 3.32 -11.01
C TYR A 496 -22.80 2.65 -9.72
N LEU A 497 -21.63 2.00 -9.78
CA LEU A 497 -20.98 1.46 -8.58
C LEU A 497 -20.38 2.58 -7.73
N ASP A 498 -20.32 2.38 -6.42
CA ASP A 498 -19.81 3.39 -5.48
C ASP A 498 -18.34 3.72 -5.73
N ASN A 499 -17.50 2.69 -5.92
CA ASN A 499 -16.08 2.83 -6.22
C ASN A 499 -15.79 2.89 -7.73
N SER A 500 -16.53 3.75 -8.44
CA SER A 500 -16.39 4.02 -9.88
C SER A 500 -16.17 5.51 -10.14
N LEU A 501 -15.83 5.90 -11.36
CA LEU A 501 -15.68 7.32 -11.73
C LEU A 501 -16.97 8.15 -11.54
N ASN A 502 -18.13 7.51 -11.52
CA ASN A 502 -19.41 8.17 -11.28
C ASN A 502 -19.83 8.19 -9.79
N LEU A 503 -19.06 7.56 -8.90
CA LEU A 503 -19.23 7.63 -7.44
C LEU A 503 -20.65 7.29 -6.97
N GLY A 504 -21.20 6.13 -7.39
CA GLY A 504 -22.57 5.75 -7.05
C GLY A 504 -23.65 6.66 -7.66
N GLY A 505 -23.29 7.49 -8.64
CA GLY A 505 -24.14 8.54 -9.22
C GLY A 505 -24.05 9.88 -8.51
N ALA A 506 -23.13 10.05 -7.55
CA ALA A 506 -22.88 11.33 -6.90
C ALA A 506 -22.09 12.31 -7.79
N TRP A 507 -21.32 11.81 -8.77
CA TRP A 507 -20.62 12.65 -9.74
C TRP A 507 -21.61 13.49 -10.56
N GLY A 508 -21.32 14.77 -10.76
CA GLY A 508 -22.23 15.71 -11.44
C GLY A 508 -23.24 16.38 -10.49
N THR A 509 -23.32 15.94 -9.24
CA THR A 509 -24.28 16.46 -8.25
C THR A 509 -23.60 17.40 -7.25
N ALA A 510 -24.42 18.10 -6.44
CA ALA A 510 -23.92 18.96 -5.35
C ALA A 510 -23.25 18.16 -4.20
N LEU A 511 -23.33 16.82 -4.20
CA LEU A 511 -22.63 15.98 -3.22
C LEU A 511 -21.12 15.98 -3.43
N ILE A 512 -20.67 16.20 -4.67
CA ILE A 512 -19.26 16.32 -5.04
C ILE A 512 -19.05 17.75 -5.54
N PRO A 513 -18.67 18.70 -4.66
CA PRO A 513 -18.64 20.13 -4.98
C PRO A 513 -17.82 20.48 -6.22
N ALA A 514 -16.75 19.72 -6.50
CA ALA A 514 -15.89 19.92 -7.66
C ALA A 514 -16.53 19.52 -9.01
N SER A 515 -17.69 18.84 -8.99
CA SER A 515 -18.35 18.28 -10.18
C SER A 515 -19.77 18.78 -10.41
N GLU A 516 -20.30 19.71 -9.61
CA GLU A 516 -21.70 20.14 -9.69
C GLU A 516 -22.08 20.62 -11.12
N GLY A 517 -23.07 19.94 -11.74
CA GLY A 517 -23.53 20.23 -13.09
C GLY A 517 -22.70 19.60 -14.21
N ALA A 518 -21.65 18.84 -13.90
CA ALA A 518 -20.93 18.04 -14.87
C ALA A 518 -21.78 16.86 -15.39
N PRO A 519 -21.64 16.46 -16.66
CA PRO A 519 -22.25 15.23 -17.15
C PRO A 519 -21.59 14.01 -16.49
N SER A 520 -22.35 12.92 -16.38
CA SER A 520 -21.83 11.61 -15.97
C SER A 520 -20.68 11.18 -16.89
N ILE A 521 -19.73 10.47 -16.30
CA ILE A 521 -18.62 9.86 -17.01
C ILE A 521 -19.15 8.64 -17.80
N ALA A 522 -18.77 8.54 -19.06
CA ALA A 522 -19.09 7.42 -19.94
C ALA A 522 -17.86 7.12 -20.80
N LEU A 523 -17.03 6.19 -20.34
CA LEU A 523 -15.80 5.78 -21.03
C LEU A 523 -16.01 4.45 -21.77
N ASP A 524 -15.33 4.31 -22.91
CA ASP A 524 -15.18 3.00 -23.55
C ASP A 524 -14.46 2.03 -22.58
N ALA A 525 -14.94 0.79 -22.49
CA ALA A 525 -14.39 -0.21 -21.56
C ALA A 525 -12.87 -0.41 -21.70
N ALA A 526 -12.33 -0.32 -22.92
CA ALA A 526 -10.89 -0.44 -23.14
C ALA A 526 -10.08 0.70 -22.50
N VAL A 527 -10.65 1.92 -22.45
CA VAL A 527 -10.02 3.07 -21.80
C VAL A 527 -10.03 2.90 -20.28
N SER A 528 -11.16 2.48 -19.70
CA SER A 528 -11.24 2.11 -18.28
C SER A 528 -10.24 1.02 -17.91
N GLY A 529 -10.12 -0.02 -18.76
CA GLY A 529 -9.14 -1.08 -18.56
C GLY A 529 -7.69 -0.58 -18.57
N ASP A 530 -7.34 0.37 -19.44
CA ASP A 530 -6.00 0.97 -19.46
C ASP A 530 -5.76 1.89 -18.24
N ILE A 531 -6.78 2.62 -17.78
CA ILE A 531 -6.71 3.41 -16.53
C ILE A 531 -6.45 2.51 -15.32
N LEU A 532 -7.11 1.36 -15.25
CA LEU A 532 -6.96 0.43 -14.13
C LEU A 532 -5.67 -0.35 -14.22
N TYR A 533 -5.39 -0.99 -15.37
CA TYR A 533 -4.38 -2.05 -15.50
C TYR A 533 -3.26 -1.75 -16.50
N GLY A 534 -3.28 -0.58 -17.15
CA GLY A 534 -2.25 -0.17 -18.11
C GLY A 534 -0.89 0.08 -17.46
N PRO A 535 0.11 0.57 -18.22
CA PRO A 535 1.46 0.82 -17.69
C PRO A 535 1.52 1.80 -16.51
N LEU A 536 0.55 2.72 -16.41
CA LEU A 536 0.34 3.64 -15.29
C LEU A 536 -0.92 3.28 -14.49
N GLY A 537 -1.37 2.03 -14.58
CA GLY A 537 -2.64 1.58 -14.05
C GLY A 537 -2.79 1.87 -12.56
N LEU A 538 -3.95 2.38 -12.16
CA LEU A 538 -4.26 2.74 -10.78
C LEU A 538 -4.27 1.53 -9.83
N THR A 539 -4.46 0.30 -10.35
CA THR A 539 -4.40 -0.93 -9.56
C THR A 539 -2.98 -1.42 -9.31
N THR A 540 -1.99 -0.79 -9.95
CA THR A 540 -0.57 -1.13 -9.77
C THR A 540 0.05 -0.28 -8.67
N ALA A 541 0.98 -0.84 -7.89
CA ALA A 541 1.72 -0.09 -6.88
C ALA A 541 2.43 1.13 -7.51
N THR A 542 3.16 0.92 -8.61
CA THR A 542 3.87 1.99 -9.32
C THR A 542 2.94 3.09 -9.84
N GLY A 543 1.84 2.73 -10.51
CA GLY A 543 0.89 3.68 -11.08
C GLY A 543 0.18 4.49 -10.01
N ALA A 544 -0.30 3.85 -8.95
CA ALA A 544 -0.93 4.51 -7.81
C ALA A 544 0.04 5.45 -7.09
N THR A 545 1.26 4.99 -6.77
CA THR A 545 2.30 5.82 -6.14
C THR A 545 2.66 7.02 -7.03
N LEU A 546 2.81 6.84 -8.35
CA LEU A 546 3.05 7.96 -9.27
C LEU A 546 1.89 8.97 -9.29
N PHE A 547 0.66 8.47 -9.28
CA PHE A 547 -0.53 9.31 -9.25
C PHE A 547 -0.62 10.12 -7.96
N LEU A 548 -0.43 9.47 -6.81
CA LEU A 548 -0.42 10.11 -5.50
C LEU A 548 0.75 11.08 -5.35
N TYR A 549 1.94 10.78 -5.92
CA TYR A 549 3.04 11.75 -5.98
C TYR A 549 2.57 13.05 -6.64
N GLY A 550 1.89 12.91 -7.78
CA GLY A 550 1.31 14.04 -8.50
C GLY A 550 0.33 14.85 -7.66
N GLU A 551 -0.65 14.18 -7.06
CA GLU A 551 -1.68 14.84 -6.24
C GLU A 551 -1.12 15.51 -4.99
N LEU A 552 -0.16 14.88 -4.33
CA LEU A 552 0.41 15.37 -3.07
C LEU A 552 1.47 16.46 -3.30
N THR A 553 2.19 16.42 -4.42
CA THR A 553 3.28 17.37 -4.69
C THR A 553 2.91 18.49 -5.65
N GLY A 554 1.82 18.33 -6.42
CA GLY A 554 1.48 19.23 -7.52
C GLY A 554 2.40 19.11 -8.73
N MET A 555 3.30 18.11 -8.77
CA MET A 555 4.27 17.90 -9.85
C MET A 555 4.40 16.40 -10.16
N THR A 556 4.78 16.05 -11.38
CA THR A 556 5.23 14.68 -11.68
C THR A 556 6.64 14.46 -11.12
N PRO A 557 7.05 13.22 -10.84
CA PRO A 557 8.48 12.96 -10.64
C PRO A 557 9.27 13.28 -11.92
N PRO A 558 10.60 13.42 -11.83
CA PRO A 558 11.46 13.77 -12.97
C PRO A 558 11.67 12.57 -13.90
N ILE A 559 10.58 12.07 -14.48
CA ILE A 559 10.55 10.92 -15.39
C ILE A 559 9.89 11.29 -16.71
N ASN A 560 10.35 10.64 -17.77
CA ASN A 560 9.68 10.63 -19.05
C ASN A 560 8.73 9.43 -19.10
N PHE A 561 7.42 9.69 -18.98
CA PHE A 561 6.38 8.65 -18.95
C PHE A 561 6.31 7.74 -20.20
N ALA A 562 6.92 8.13 -21.33
CA ALA A 562 6.99 7.27 -22.51
C ALA A 562 8.17 6.28 -22.48
N THR A 563 9.23 6.58 -21.72
CA THR A 563 10.46 5.78 -21.66
C THR A 563 10.78 5.23 -20.27
N MET A 564 10.09 5.74 -19.24
CA MET A 564 10.37 5.49 -17.82
C MET A 564 11.83 5.78 -17.42
N GLN A 565 12.48 6.71 -18.13
CA GLN A 565 13.83 7.19 -17.86
C GLN A 565 13.80 8.60 -17.28
N PRO A 566 14.90 9.11 -16.69
CA PRO A 566 14.98 10.48 -16.20
C PRO A 566 14.53 11.50 -17.25
N GLY A 567 13.70 12.44 -16.83
CA GLY A 567 13.08 13.46 -17.68
C GLY A 567 12.67 14.70 -16.89
N PRO A 568 12.25 15.79 -17.56
CA PRO A 568 11.79 16.97 -16.85
C PRO A 568 10.48 16.70 -16.11
N SER A 569 10.37 17.21 -14.89
CA SER A 569 9.11 17.24 -14.15
C SER A 569 8.10 18.18 -14.83
N MET A 570 6.82 17.82 -14.75
CA MET A 570 5.68 18.58 -15.28
C MET A 570 4.72 18.93 -14.15
N GLU A 571 3.99 20.03 -14.28
CA GLU A 571 2.92 20.38 -13.35
C GLU A 571 1.85 19.27 -13.32
N TRP A 572 1.42 18.86 -12.12
CA TRP A 572 0.32 17.92 -11.95
C TRP A 572 -1.00 18.66 -11.88
N ASN A 573 -1.79 18.53 -12.94
CA ASN A 573 -3.12 19.12 -13.02
C ASN A 573 -4.01 18.25 -13.92
N THR A 574 -5.28 18.66 -14.08
CA THR A 574 -6.26 17.95 -14.89
C THR A 574 -5.81 17.72 -16.33
N THR A 575 -5.03 18.64 -16.93
CA THR A 575 -4.53 18.49 -18.31
C THR A 575 -3.44 17.41 -18.38
N THR A 576 -2.59 17.33 -17.37
CA THR A 576 -1.57 16.27 -17.27
C THR A 576 -2.25 14.91 -17.12
N VAL A 577 -3.20 14.78 -16.19
CA VAL A 577 -3.97 13.53 -15.99
C VAL A 577 -4.75 13.13 -17.25
N SER A 578 -5.44 14.08 -17.89
CA SER A 578 -6.18 13.81 -19.13
C SER A 578 -5.27 13.29 -20.24
N THR A 579 -4.04 13.81 -20.33
CA THR A 579 -3.05 13.38 -21.32
C THR A 579 -2.47 12.01 -21.02
N LEU A 580 -2.16 11.72 -19.76
CA LEU A 580 -1.58 10.44 -19.34
C LEU A 580 -2.53 9.27 -19.58
N TYR A 581 -3.81 9.46 -19.30
CA TYR A 581 -4.84 8.41 -19.43
C TYR A 581 -5.67 8.49 -20.72
N GLY A 582 -5.41 9.47 -21.59
CA GLY A 582 -6.11 9.61 -22.86
C GLY A 582 -7.61 9.93 -22.72
N VAL A 583 -8.00 10.65 -21.67
CA VAL A 583 -9.40 11.00 -21.36
C VAL A 583 -9.66 12.49 -21.51
N ASP A 584 -10.92 12.93 -21.41
CA ASP A 584 -11.26 14.35 -21.34
C ASP A 584 -11.02 14.94 -19.94
N ALA A 585 -11.18 16.27 -19.81
CA ALA A 585 -10.95 16.96 -18.55
C ALA A 585 -11.97 16.59 -17.45
N ASN A 586 -13.19 16.18 -17.82
CA ASN A 586 -14.22 15.79 -16.86
C ASN A 586 -13.86 14.44 -16.23
N ALA A 587 -13.55 13.45 -17.06
CA ALA A 587 -13.09 12.13 -16.62
C ALA A 587 -11.76 12.22 -15.87
N ALA A 588 -10.82 13.07 -16.31
CA ALA A 588 -9.59 13.31 -15.55
C ALA A 588 -9.88 13.84 -14.14
N ASN A 589 -10.79 14.81 -13.98
CA ASN A 589 -11.19 15.27 -12.64
C ASN A 589 -11.85 14.16 -11.81
N ALA A 590 -12.69 13.32 -12.44
CA ALA A 590 -13.31 12.18 -11.75
C ALA A 590 -12.27 11.18 -11.23
N ILE A 591 -11.25 10.86 -12.04
CA ILE A 591 -10.13 10.00 -11.62
C ILE A 591 -9.41 10.60 -10.40
N ARG A 592 -9.10 11.90 -10.46
CA ARG A 592 -8.42 12.61 -9.35
C ARG A 592 -9.26 12.60 -8.07
N THR A 593 -10.56 12.86 -8.17
CA THR A 593 -11.49 12.84 -7.02
C THR A 593 -11.66 11.44 -6.45
N LEU A 594 -11.84 10.42 -7.28
CA LEU A 594 -11.91 9.03 -6.84
C LEU A 594 -10.64 8.66 -6.07
N MET A 595 -9.47 8.88 -6.67
CA MET A 595 -8.19 8.51 -6.07
C MET A 595 -7.92 9.26 -4.76
N MET A 596 -8.07 10.59 -4.71
CA MET A 596 -7.69 11.36 -3.52
C MET A 596 -8.76 11.40 -2.43
N SER A 597 -10.03 11.55 -2.79
CA SER A 597 -11.08 11.79 -1.81
C SER A 597 -11.74 10.50 -1.33
N VAL A 598 -11.93 9.52 -2.23
CA VAL A 598 -12.68 8.29 -1.91
C VAL A 598 -11.75 7.15 -1.56
N ILE A 599 -10.71 6.92 -2.35
CA ILE A 599 -9.78 5.81 -2.10
C ILE A 599 -8.74 6.17 -1.04
N TYR A 600 -7.86 7.15 -1.32
CA TYR A 600 -6.76 7.53 -0.43
C TYR A 600 -7.23 8.19 0.87
N GLY A 601 -8.22 9.09 0.78
CA GLY A 601 -8.65 9.91 1.92
C GLY A 601 -9.65 9.22 2.87
N ASP A 602 -10.32 8.16 2.44
CA ASP A 602 -11.45 7.57 3.19
C ASP A 602 -11.35 6.04 3.24
N PHE A 603 -11.43 5.36 2.09
CA PHE A 603 -11.48 3.90 2.02
C PHE A 603 -10.22 3.22 2.57
N VAL A 604 -9.03 3.63 2.14
CA VAL A 604 -7.76 2.97 2.54
C VAL A 604 -7.47 3.17 4.03
N PRO A 605 -7.57 4.37 4.62
CA PRO A 605 -7.44 4.55 6.06
C PRO A 605 -8.39 3.64 6.86
N GLY A 606 -9.67 3.57 6.47
CA GLY A 606 -10.65 2.68 7.08
C GLY A 606 -10.27 1.21 6.95
N LEU A 607 -9.81 0.78 5.77
CA LEU A 607 -9.33 -0.57 5.52
C LEU A 607 -8.17 -0.95 6.45
N LEU A 608 -7.17 -0.08 6.60
CA LEU A 608 -6.01 -0.32 7.47
C LEU A 608 -6.38 -0.44 8.94
N VAL A 609 -7.31 0.40 9.42
CA VAL A 609 -7.76 0.39 10.82
C VAL A 609 -8.69 -0.79 11.09
N ASP A 610 -9.76 -0.93 10.30
CA ASP A 610 -10.86 -1.86 10.59
C ASP A 610 -10.50 -3.31 10.23
N SER A 611 -9.76 -3.52 9.14
CA SER A 611 -9.45 -4.87 8.65
C SER A 611 -8.07 -5.36 9.06
N PHE A 612 -7.09 -4.47 9.19
CA PHE A 612 -5.70 -4.83 9.49
C PHE A 612 -5.24 -4.41 10.89
N GLY A 613 -6.10 -3.75 11.68
CA GLY A 613 -5.83 -3.44 13.08
C GLY A 613 -4.77 -2.34 13.29
N SER A 614 -4.57 -1.47 12.31
CA SER A 614 -3.69 -0.30 12.47
C SER A 614 -4.21 0.64 13.57
N SER A 615 -3.30 1.32 14.27
CA SER A 615 -3.64 2.32 15.28
C SER A 615 -4.15 3.65 14.71
N GLY A 616 -4.17 3.80 13.38
CA GLY A 616 -4.59 5.04 12.72
C GLY A 616 -3.48 6.10 12.66
N GLN A 617 -3.86 7.35 12.34
CA GLN A 617 -2.93 8.45 12.11
C GLN A 617 -2.16 8.90 13.35
N TYR A 618 -2.79 8.82 14.53
CA TYR A 618 -2.16 9.18 15.80
C TYR A 618 -2.22 7.98 16.74
N MET A 619 -1.15 7.79 17.51
CA MET A 619 -1.05 6.68 18.45
C MET A 619 -0.52 7.17 19.79
N THR A 620 -0.99 6.56 20.88
CA THR A 620 -0.49 6.81 22.24
C THR A 620 0.26 5.60 22.74
N MET A 621 1.53 5.77 23.10
CA MET A 621 2.34 4.70 23.70
C MET A 621 3.46 5.28 24.58
N PRO A 622 4.10 4.47 25.45
CA PRO A 622 5.22 4.92 26.27
C PRO A 622 6.37 5.48 25.42
N LEU A 623 7.08 6.50 25.94
CA LEU A 623 8.28 7.07 25.30
C LEU A 623 9.31 6.01 24.89
N ASN A 624 9.54 5.01 25.74
CA ASN A 624 10.43 3.89 25.43
C ASN A 624 10.09 3.17 24.13
N ASN A 625 8.79 3.02 23.82
CA ASN A 625 8.37 2.36 22.59
C ASN A 625 8.60 3.26 21.37
N TRP A 626 8.42 4.57 21.50
CA TRP A 626 8.77 5.51 20.42
C TRP A 626 10.25 5.45 20.07
N LEU A 627 11.12 5.35 21.08
CA LEU A 627 12.58 5.33 20.89
C LEU A 627 13.09 3.96 20.41
N TYR A 628 12.72 2.91 21.14
CA TYR A 628 13.35 1.58 21.05
C TYR A 628 12.45 0.53 20.42
N GLY A 629 11.27 0.94 19.98
CA GLY A 629 10.49 0.24 18.99
C GLY A 629 9.09 -0.17 19.43
N TRP A 630 8.23 -0.28 18.43
CA TRP A 630 6.84 -0.67 18.58
C TRP A 630 6.42 -1.60 17.43
N PHE A 631 5.46 -2.46 17.72
CA PHE A 631 4.89 -3.37 16.74
C PHE A 631 3.74 -2.70 15.99
N ASP A 632 3.78 -2.79 14.66
CA ASP A 632 2.74 -2.38 13.74
C ASP A 632 2.28 -3.59 12.90
N PRO A 633 0.99 -4.00 13.00
CA PRO A 633 0.50 -5.21 12.34
C PRO A 633 0.50 -5.11 10.82
N VAL A 634 0.28 -3.91 10.26
CA VAL A 634 0.30 -3.70 8.81
C VAL A 634 1.71 -3.93 8.26
N SER A 635 2.72 -3.37 8.94
CA SER A 635 4.14 -3.54 8.59
C SER A 635 4.58 -5.00 8.64
N MET A 636 4.05 -5.81 9.57
CA MET A 636 4.31 -7.25 9.61
C MET A 636 3.76 -7.96 8.37
N MET A 637 2.55 -7.59 7.93
CA MET A 637 1.87 -8.25 6.80
C MET A 637 2.54 -7.95 5.45
N VAL A 638 3.18 -6.79 5.33
CA VAL A 638 3.90 -6.39 4.10
C VAL A 638 5.41 -6.61 4.18
N ALA A 639 5.91 -7.18 5.28
CA ALA A 639 7.31 -7.53 5.41
C ALA A 639 7.70 -8.64 4.41
N ASP A 640 8.96 -8.63 3.95
CA ASP A 640 9.50 -9.66 3.06
C ASP A 640 9.38 -11.08 3.69
N ASP A 641 9.56 -11.17 5.00
CA ASP A 641 9.31 -12.37 5.80
C ASP A 641 8.41 -12.03 7.00
N PRO A 642 7.09 -12.20 6.89
CA PRO A 642 6.14 -11.96 7.98
C PRO A 642 6.33 -12.90 9.19
N THR A 643 7.17 -13.94 9.08
CA THR A 643 7.43 -14.89 10.16
C THR A 643 8.68 -14.57 10.98
N ALA A 644 9.47 -13.58 10.54
CA ALA A 644 10.63 -13.12 11.29
C ALA A 644 10.21 -12.44 12.60
N ASP A 645 10.98 -12.65 13.68
CA ASP A 645 10.67 -12.04 14.99
C ASP A 645 10.67 -10.50 14.93
N SER A 646 11.43 -9.90 14.01
CA SER A 646 11.49 -8.46 13.75
C SER A 646 10.40 -7.94 12.78
N ALA A 647 9.57 -8.82 12.21
CA ALA A 647 8.55 -8.41 11.26
C ALA A 647 7.53 -7.48 11.95
N GLY A 648 7.29 -6.32 11.33
CA GLY A 648 6.36 -5.32 11.86
C GLY A 648 6.89 -4.43 12.98
N TRP A 649 8.15 -4.58 13.41
CA TRP A 649 8.74 -3.67 14.38
C TRP A 649 9.34 -2.44 13.70
N ALA A 650 8.92 -1.25 14.13
CA ALA A 650 9.53 0.03 13.78
C ALA A 650 10.35 0.55 14.97
N THR A 651 11.42 1.32 14.72
CA THR A 651 12.28 1.91 15.76
C THR A 651 12.87 3.25 15.28
N LEU A 652 13.23 4.12 16.23
CA LEU A 652 13.97 5.35 15.95
C LEU A 652 15.47 5.22 16.28
N GLU A 653 15.84 4.32 17.20
CA GLU A 653 17.23 4.04 17.62
C GLU A 653 17.57 2.55 17.49
N THR A 654 18.83 2.24 17.12
CA THR A 654 19.35 0.86 17.09
C THR A 654 19.75 0.46 18.51
N ASN A 655 19.26 -0.68 19.01
CA ASN A 655 19.43 -1.08 20.41
C ASN A 655 19.66 -2.60 20.53
N GLU A 656 20.69 -2.98 21.29
CA GLU A 656 20.98 -4.36 21.68
C GLU A 656 20.07 -4.86 22.81
N THR A 657 19.62 -3.94 23.67
CA THR A 657 18.82 -4.26 24.87
C THR A 657 17.35 -3.95 24.66
N TYR A 658 16.58 -4.99 24.32
CA TYR A 658 15.22 -5.43 24.71
C TYR A 658 14.16 -4.48 25.34
N TYR A 659 14.45 -3.22 25.64
CA TYR A 659 13.61 -2.34 26.44
C TYR A 659 12.50 -1.74 25.56
N GLY A 660 11.24 -2.05 25.87
CA GLY A 660 10.08 -1.62 25.07
C GLY A 660 9.75 -2.52 23.87
N SER A 661 10.72 -3.24 23.31
CA SER A 661 10.57 -4.06 22.09
C SER A 661 10.02 -5.49 22.29
N GLY A 662 9.47 -5.80 23.47
CA GLY A 662 8.91 -7.13 23.75
C GLY A 662 9.92 -8.29 23.68
N GLY A 663 11.23 -8.02 23.69
CA GLY A 663 12.27 -9.04 23.57
C GLY A 663 12.87 -9.17 22.15
N VAL A 664 12.41 -8.36 21.19
CA VAL A 664 12.88 -8.39 19.80
C VAL A 664 14.06 -7.44 19.60
N SER A 665 15.12 -7.90 18.95
CA SER A 665 16.26 -7.04 18.57
C SER A 665 15.81 -6.03 17.50
N THR A 666 16.17 -4.76 17.67
CA THR A 666 15.84 -3.71 16.68
C THR A 666 16.85 -3.58 15.55
N GLY A 667 17.86 -4.46 15.51
CA GLY A 667 18.86 -4.52 14.45
C GLY A 667 20.16 -5.18 14.90
N PRO A 668 21.01 -5.62 13.95
CA PRO A 668 22.38 -6.03 14.26
C PRO A 668 23.21 -4.83 14.73
N ALA A 669 24.36 -5.11 15.36
CA ALA A 669 25.37 -4.10 15.64
C ALA A 669 25.87 -3.47 14.32
N THR A 670 26.11 -2.16 14.34
CA THR A 670 26.58 -1.42 13.17
C THR A 670 28.08 -1.58 13.04
N VAL A 671 28.56 -1.85 11.83
CA VAL A 671 30.00 -2.02 11.55
C VAL A 671 30.57 -0.70 11.06
N TYR A 672 31.55 -0.17 11.78
CA TYR A 672 32.25 1.06 11.44
C TYR A 672 33.67 0.77 10.98
N VAL A 673 34.15 1.57 10.03
CA VAL A 673 35.56 1.66 9.65
C VAL A 673 36.00 3.10 9.88
N MET A 674 37.06 3.30 10.68
CA MET A 674 37.63 4.61 10.95
C MET A 674 39.13 4.64 10.67
N CYS A 675 39.65 5.82 10.38
CA CYS A 675 41.07 6.07 10.20
C CYS A 675 41.81 6.12 11.55
N THR A 676 42.95 5.45 11.60
CA THR A 676 43.81 5.33 12.78
C THR A 676 44.96 6.32 12.81
N GLY A 677 45.25 6.99 11.68
CA GLY A 677 46.39 7.91 11.52
C GLY A 677 47.70 7.26 11.05
N HIS A 678 47.80 5.93 10.98
CA HIS A 678 48.99 5.23 10.45
C HIS A 678 49.25 5.48 8.95
N ASN A 679 48.24 5.92 8.21
CA ASN A 679 48.34 6.23 6.79
C ASN A 679 47.93 7.70 6.57
N ALA A 680 48.82 8.49 5.97
CA ALA A 680 48.59 9.90 5.68
C ALA A 680 47.45 10.16 4.68
N ASP A 681 47.03 9.16 3.90
CA ASP A 681 45.86 9.23 3.02
C ASP A 681 44.53 8.93 3.76
N CYS A 682 44.58 8.57 5.05
CA CYS A 682 43.44 8.26 5.92
C CYS A 682 43.53 9.15 7.17
N GLU A 683 42.89 10.32 7.13
CA GLU A 683 43.06 11.34 8.16
C GLU A 683 42.58 10.83 9.52
N LYS A 684 43.39 11.06 10.54
CA LYS A 684 43.19 10.49 11.86
C LYS A 684 41.79 10.74 12.41
N GLY A 685 41.10 9.65 12.78
CA GLY A 685 39.75 9.71 13.35
C GLY A 685 38.63 9.91 12.32
N GLU A 686 38.93 10.08 11.03
CA GLU A 686 37.91 10.21 9.98
C GLU A 686 37.10 8.91 9.83
N ALA A 687 35.78 9.02 9.63
CA ALA A 687 34.94 7.87 9.31
C ALA A 687 35.05 7.48 7.83
N VAL A 688 35.37 6.22 7.57
CA VAL A 688 35.57 5.68 6.21
C VAL A 688 34.29 5.02 5.70
N SER A 689 33.64 4.20 6.52
CA SER A 689 32.40 3.52 6.11
C SER A 689 31.56 3.07 7.30
N GLU A 690 30.25 3.01 7.08
CA GLU A 690 29.25 2.43 7.96
C GLU A 690 28.57 1.26 7.21
N ASP A 691 28.53 0.08 7.82
CA ASP A 691 28.00 -1.17 7.24
C ASP A 691 28.55 -1.49 5.83
N GLY A 692 29.81 -1.15 5.60
CA GLY A 692 30.52 -1.40 4.34
C GLY A 692 30.23 -0.38 3.23
N SER A 693 29.56 0.73 3.53
CA SER A 693 29.28 1.84 2.62
C SER A 693 29.88 3.14 3.13
N ASN A 694 30.53 3.92 2.27
CA ASN A 694 30.91 5.30 2.58
C ASN A 694 29.77 6.30 2.30
N GLU A 695 28.64 5.85 1.77
CA GLU A 695 27.43 6.64 1.57
C GLU A 695 26.51 6.53 2.79
N LEU A 696 25.86 7.63 3.17
CA LEU A 696 24.87 7.66 4.24
C LEU A 696 23.72 6.68 3.93
N SER A 697 23.30 5.89 4.91
CA SER A 697 22.43 4.71 4.73
C SER A 697 21.09 4.94 4.00
N TRP A 698 20.65 6.19 3.88
CA TRP A 698 19.41 6.61 3.22
C TRP A 698 19.61 7.74 2.17
N HIS A 699 20.82 8.27 2.05
CA HIS A 699 21.28 9.16 0.98
C HIS A 699 22.36 8.44 0.18
N ASN A 700 21.98 7.34 -0.45
CA ASN A 700 22.88 6.45 -1.17
C ASN A 700 22.46 6.27 -2.63
N THR A 701 23.34 5.68 -3.43
CA THR A 701 23.15 5.48 -4.88
C THR A 701 21.87 4.71 -5.19
N GLN A 702 21.51 3.71 -4.37
CA GLN A 702 20.29 2.93 -4.57
C GLN A 702 19.03 3.78 -4.35
N MET A 703 19.00 4.59 -3.30
CA MET A 703 17.90 5.52 -3.01
C MET A 703 17.76 6.58 -4.10
N MET A 704 18.89 7.11 -4.59
CA MET A 704 18.91 8.06 -5.69
C MET A 704 18.29 7.46 -6.96
N ILE A 705 18.62 6.22 -7.31
CA ILE A 705 18.04 5.55 -8.48
C ILE A 705 16.53 5.32 -8.28
N ALA A 706 16.14 4.81 -7.11
CA ALA A 706 14.75 4.48 -6.79
C ALA A 706 13.82 5.71 -6.77
N THR A 707 14.34 6.87 -6.40
CA THR A 707 13.60 8.13 -6.30
C THR A 707 13.80 9.05 -7.51
N PHE A 708 14.42 8.55 -8.58
CA PHE A 708 14.73 9.32 -9.79
C PHE A 708 15.59 10.59 -9.53
N GLY A 709 16.45 10.52 -8.52
CA GLY A 709 17.36 11.59 -8.12
C GLY A 709 16.73 12.65 -7.21
N LEU A 710 15.51 12.43 -6.71
CA LEU A 710 14.88 13.32 -5.74
C LEU A 710 15.58 13.26 -4.37
N VAL A 711 16.09 12.09 -3.98
CA VAL A 711 16.96 11.91 -2.82
C VAL A 711 18.39 11.71 -3.34
N GLY A 712 19.28 12.65 -3.04
CA GLY A 712 20.68 12.62 -3.51
C GLY A 712 21.58 11.66 -2.73
N VAL A 713 22.83 11.54 -3.17
CA VAL A 713 23.88 10.80 -2.45
C VAL A 713 24.65 11.74 -1.51
N GLU A 714 24.95 11.30 -0.31
CA GLU A 714 25.80 11.97 0.68
C GLU A 714 26.85 10.98 1.20
N THR A 715 28.10 11.43 1.35
CA THR A 715 29.23 10.58 1.79
C THR A 715 29.71 10.94 3.19
N LEU A 716 30.29 9.95 3.86
CA LEU A 716 30.94 10.08 5.17
C LEU A 716 32.33 10.72 5.07
N ASP A 717 32.86 10.94 3.86
CA ASP A 717 34.17 11.54 3.64
C ASP A 717 34.30 12.91 4.34
N GLY A 718 35.37 13.07 5.11
CA GLY A 718 35.68 14.22 5.95
C GLY A 718 34.92 14.26 7.28
N THR A 719 34.12 13.24 7.61
CA THR A 719 33.39 13.24 8.89
C THR A 719 34.28 12.86 10.06
N THR A 720 34.30 13.73 11.06
CA THR A 720 35.06 13.53 12.29
C THR A 720 34.51 12.36 13.11
N GLY A 721 35.39 11.48 13.56
CA GLY A 721 35.17 10.48 14.61
C GLY A 721 35.79 10.88 15.95
N GLY A 722 36.10 12.16 16.16
CA GLY A 722 36.66 12.68 17.42
C GLY A 722 37.83 13.66 17.25
N PHE A 723 38.28 13.90 16.03
CA PHE A 723 39.37 14.83 15.70
C PHE A 723 38.96 15.84 14.63
N LEU A 724 39.36 17.10 14.78
CA LEU A 724 39.22 18.14 13.77
C LEU A 724 40.59 18.49 13.21
N THR A 725 40.70 18.49 11.88
CA THR A 725 41.94 18.80 11.16
C THR A 725 42.10 20.32 10.91
N GLY A 726 41.01 21.07 11.05
CA GLY A 726 40.95 22.51 10.86
C GLY A 726 40.64 22.96 9.42
N ASP A 727 40.55 22.04 8.44
CA ASP A 727 40.14 22.37 7.06
C ASP A 727 39.23 21.27 6.47
N GLY A 728 38.02 21.64 6.06
CA GLY A 728 37.10 20.73 5.37
C GLY A 728 36.41 19.69 6.26
N ASP A 729 36.56 19.77 7.58
CA ASP A 729 35.95 18.85 8.54
C ASP A 729 34.40 18.87 8.46
N LYS A 730 33.81 17.70 8.60
CA LYS A 730 32.36 17.49 8.70
C LYS A 730 32.02 16.70 9.94
N VAL A 731 30.75 16.68 10.32
CA VAL A 731 30.25 15.84 11.41
C VAL A 731 28.97 15.11 10.98
N ASN A 732 28.85 13.86 11.42
CA ASN A 732 27.64 13.07 11.26
C ASN A 732 26.68 13.37 12.42
N ALA A 733 25.58 14.07 12.14
CA ALA A 733 24.54 14.41 13.11
C ALA A 733 23.62 13.21 13.39
N GLY A 734 24.18 12.15 13.97
CA GLY A 734 23.44 10.95 14.41
C GLY A 734 22.84 10.11 13.28
N GLY A 735 23.42 10.14 12.08
CA GLY A 735 22.93 9.43 10.89
C GLY A 735 21.80 10.14 10.13
N TYR A 736 21.40 11.34 10.58
CA TYR A 736 20.33 12.13 9.95
C TYR A 736 20.86 13.22 9.02
N ALA A 737 22.11 13.64 9.16
CA ALA A 737 22.71 14.61 8.24
C ALA A 737 24.24 14.57 8.36
N ILE A 738 24.90 14.85 7.24
CA ILE A 738 26.32 15.21 7.23
C ILE A 738 26.39 16.73 7.06
N THR A 739 27.06 17.42 7.98
CA THR A 739 27.17 18.89 7.95
C THR A 739 28.61 19.35 8.15
N GLU A 740 28.95 20.50 7.58
CA GLU A 740 30.29 21.10 7.67
C GLU A 740 30.53 21.68 9.07
N VAL A 741 31.75 21.53 9.57
CA VAL A 741 32.19 22.11 10.84
C VAL A 741 32.85 23.46 10.58
N THR A 742 32.50 24.46 11.38
CA THR A 742 33.10 25.79 11.33
C THR A 742 33.71 26.13 12.69
N CYS A 743 35.01 26.39 12.71
CA CYS A 743 35.74 26.86 13.89
C CYS A 743 35.97 28.37 13.78
N ASP A 744 35.32 29.17 14.64
CA ASP A 744 35.36 30.64 14.58
C ASP A 744 35.71 31.32 15.92
N GLY A 745 35.98 30.53 16.95
CA GLY A 745 36.35 30.99 18.29
C GLY A 745 37.47 30.17 18.92
N THR A 746 37.98 30.68 20.04
CA THR A 746 38.96 30.01 20.91
C THR A 746 38.48 30.10 22.35
N GLY A 747 38.64 29.05 23.12
CA GLY A 747 38.15 28.93 24.49
C GLY A 747 39.14 28.24 25.44
N ASP A 748 38.61 27.82 26.59
CA ASP A 748 39.32 27.05 27.61
C ASP A 748 38.36 25.98 28.16
N VAL A 749 38.85 24.75 28.30
CA VAL A 749 38.17 23.65 28.99
C VAL A 749 39.12 23.10 30.03
N LYS A 750 38.81 23.32 31.31
CA LYS A 750 39.61 22.83 32.46
C LYS A 750 41.10 23.20 32.37
N GLY A 751 41.44 24.38 31.86
CA GLY A 751 42.83 24.83 31.71
C GLY A 751 43.49 24.45 30.37
N ILE A 752 42.78 23.72 29.51
CA ILE A 752 43.24 23.33 28.17
C ILE A 752 42.71 24.33 27.14
N PRO A 753 43.59 25.00 26.36
CA PRO A 753 43.20 25.82 25.22
C PRO A 753 42.46 25.00 24.16
N VAL A 754 41.36 25.55 23.65
CA VAL A 754 40.55 24.87 22.63
C VAL A 754 40.13 25.82 21.52
N ASP A 755 39.93 25.28 20.32
CA ASP A 755 39.15 25.89 19.27
C ASP A 755 37.65 25.59 19.49
N GLU A 756 36.84 26.64 19.44
CA GLU A 756 35.39 26.53 19.53
C GLU A 756 34.82 26.38 18.12
N CYS A 757 34.29 25.19 17.85
CA CYS A 757 33.75 24.79 16.57
C CYS A 757 32.24 24.51 16.69
N SER A 758 31.51 24.77 15.61
CA SER A 758 30.08 24.52 15.54
C SER A 758 29.68 23.92 14.21
N ALA A 759 28.57 23.20 14.23
CA ALA A 759 27.94 22.59 13.07
C ALA A 759 26.42 22.66 13.26
N SER A 760 25.70 23.03 12.20
CA SER A 760 24.24 23.11 12.27
C SER A 760 23.57 22.49 11.05
N VAL A 761 22.35 22.01 11.25
CA VAL A 761 21.49 21.46 10.19
C VAL A 761 20.20 22.27 10.19
N ASP A 762 19.94 22.97 9.08
CA ASP A 762 18.71 23.75 8.91
C ASP A 762 17.51 22.80 8.73
N PRO A 763 16.61 22.71 9.73
CA PRO A 763 15.47 21.81 9.66
C PRO A 763 14.53 22.12 8.52
N THR A 764 14.49 23.34 7.98
CA THR A 764 13.58 23.66 6.86
C THR A 764 13.97 22.96 5.55
N THR A 765 15.22 22.49 5.46
CA THR A 765 15.78 21.90 4.24
C THR A 765 16.08 20.41 4.35
N ARG A 766 15.83 19.80 5.52
CA ARG A 766 16.20 18.41 5.80
C ARG A 766 15.00 17.51 6.13
N PRO A 767 14.16 17.16 5.12
CA PRO A 767 13.14 16.14 5.32
C PRO A 767 13.79 14.77 5.52
N ILE A 768 13.34 14.02 6.51
CA ILE A 768 13.86 12.68 6.83
C ILE A 768 12.89 11.56 6.44
N THR A 769 11.95 11.85 5.53
CA THR A 769 10.98 10.89 4.98
C THR A 769 11.65 9.61 4.49
N ALA A 770 12.70 9.73 3.67
CA ALA A 770 13.45 8.59 3.14
C ALA A 770 14.18 7.78 4.23
N LYS A 771 14.63 8.41 5.32
CA LYS A 771 15.23 7.71 6.46
C LYS A 771 14.20 6.85 7.20
N LEU A 772 12.98 7.38 7.37
CA LEU A 772 11.93 6.77 8.17
C LEU A 772 11.15 5.70 7.41
N ILE A 773 10.96 5.86 6.09
CA ILE A 773 10.25 4.88 5.24
C ILE A 773 11.19 3.80 4.73
N LYS A 774 12.33 4.20 4.15
CA LYS A 774 13.39 3.33 3.61
C LYS A 774 12.87 2.20 2.70
N SER A 775 11.86 2.49 1.87
CA SER A 775 11.24 1.49 0.97
C SER A 775 12.03 1.24 -0.32
N TYR A 776 12.98 2.12 -0.65
CA TYR A 776 13.65 2.20 -1.95
C TYR A 776 12.66 2.30 -3.12
N THR A 777 11.67 3.18 -2.98
CA THR A 777 10.70 3.52 -4.01
C THR A 777 10.49 5.04 -4.09
N LEU A 778 9.63 5.50 -5.01
CA LEU A 778 9.26 6.92 -5.07
C LEU A 778 8.61 7.44 -3.76
N LEU A 779 8.03 6.56 -2.95
CA LEU A 779 7.44 6.91 -1.65
C LEU A 779 8.45 7.58 -0.71
N ASP A 780 9.73 7.22 -0.78
CA ASP A 780 10.78 7.79 0.05
C ASP A 780 11.04 9.28 -0.24
N ALA A 781 10.64 9.75 -1.43
CA ALA A 781 10.73 11.16 -1.83
C ALA A 781 9.41 11.92 -1.65
N MET A 782 8.36 11.28 -1.10
CA MET A 782 7.06 11.92 -0.87
C MET A 782 6.99 12.57 0.50
N THR A 783 7.68 13.69 0.70
CA THR A 783 7.63 14.43 1.96
C THR A 783 6.20 14.68 2.47
N PRO A 784 5.19 15.02 1.63
CA PRO A 784 3.81 15.15 2.12
C PRO A 784 3.19 13.89 2.73
N ALA A 785 3.70 12.69 2.40
CA ALA A 785 3.24 11.44 2.99
C ALA A 785 3.76 11.26 4.43
N LEU A 786 4.94 11.81 4.75
CA LEU A 786 5.51 11.80 6.10
C LEU A 786 6.41 13.04 6.27
N PRO A 787 5.82 14.21 6.62
CA PRO A 787 6.52 15.49 6.55
C PRO A 787 7.30 15.78 7.83
N VAL A 788 8.23 14.87 8.14
CA VAL A 788 9.13 14.96 9.30
C VAL A 788 10.46 15.52 8.85
N TYR A 789 10.95 16.50 9.59
CA TYR A 789 12.19 17.24 9.33
C TYR A 789 13.15 17.12 10.51
N PHE A 790 14.45 17.22 10.24
CA PHE A 790 15.51 17.12 11.24
C PHE A 790 16.35 18.39 11.28
N GLY A 791 16.49 18.96 12.47
CA GLY A 791 17.44 20.03 12.74
C GLY A 791 18.42 19.62 13.84
N SER A 792 19.61 20.18 13.80
CA SER A 792 20.61 19.93 14.84
C SER A 792 21.52 21.13 15.02
N GLU A 793 21.88 21.40 16.27
CA GLU A 793 22.94 22.33 16.64
C GLU A 793 23.99 21.52 17.40
N ILE A 794 25.24 21.58 16.94
CA ILE A 794 26.36 20.81 17.49
C ILE A 794 27.48 21.79 17.80
N ASN A 795 27.95 21.77 19.05
CA ASN A 795 29.10 22.52 19.50
C ASN A 795 30.20 21.54 19.87
N MET A 796 31.42 21.82 19.42
CA MET A 796 32.61 21.01 19.65
C MET A 796 33.74 21.93 20.12
N LYS A 797 34.50 21.46 21.09
CA LYS A 797 35.68 22.12 21.61
C LYS A 797 36.85 21.19 21.38
N SER A 798 37.63 21.53 20.37
CA SER A 798 38.81 20.78 19.96
C SER A 798 40.03 21.37 20.62
N GLU A 799 40.93 20.56 21.18
CA GLU A 799 42.22 21.04 21.66
C GLU A 799 43.03 21.64 20.48
N ASP A 800 43.68 22.79 20.74
CA ASP A 800 44.14 23.72 19.69
C ASP A 800 45.36 23.25 18.88
N ILE A 801 46.02 22.16 19.30
CA ILE A 801 47.17 21.58 18.61
C ILE A 801 46.84 20.20 18.04
N SER A 802 46.41 19.26 18.88
CA SER A 802 46.14 17.87 18.53
C SER A 802 44.87 17.68 17.71
N GLY A 803 43.98 18.67 17.71
CA GLY A 803 42.66 18.57 17.09
C GLY A 803 41.69 17.65 17.83
N LEU A 804 42.00 17.15 19.03
CA LEU A 804 41.13 16.23 19.77
C LEU A 804 39.89 16.97 20.31
N ILE A 805 38.69 16.46 20.04
CA ILE A 805 37.46 16.97 20.64
C ILE A 805 37.39 16.52 22.10
N ILE A 806 37.60 17.45 23.03
CA ILE A 806 37.62 17.18 24.49
C ILE A 806 36.33 17.61 25.20
N ALA A 807 35.50 18.42 24.55
CA ALA A 807 34.16 18.72 25.04
C ALA A 807 33.22 19.02 23.88
N GLY A 808 31.93 18.77 24.08
CA GLY A 808 30.93 19.08 23.08
C GLY A 808 29.51 18.88 23.62
N ASP A 809 28.57 19.54 22.97
CA ASP A 809 27.16 19.32 23.19
C ASP A 809 26.43 19.32 21.86
N SER A 810 25.29 18.63 21.82
CA SER A 810 24.43 18.67 20.65
C SER A 810 22.97 18.63 21.07
N THR A 811 22.18 19.46 20.38
CA THR A 811 20.72 19.47 20.47
C THR A 811 20.16 19.13 19.10
N SER A 812 19.61 17.93 18.97
CA SER A 812 18.94 17.48 17.74
C SER A 812 17.43 17.51 17.95
N THR A 813 16.69 18.13 17.03
CA THR A 813 15.24 18.30 17.12
C THR A 813 14.57 17.79 15.86
N PHE A 814 13.54 16.97 16.06
CA PHE A 814 12.65 16.47 15.02
C PHE A 814 11.41 17.36 14.98
N TYR A 815 11.05 17.76 13.77
CA TYR A 815 9.93 18.66 13.52
C TYR A 815 8.90 17.99 12.64
N LEU A 816 7.63 18.27 12.90
CA LEU A 816 6.53 17.98 12.02
C LEU A 816 6.11 19.25 11.29
N ASP A 817 6.01 19.20 9.97
CA ASP A 817 5.38 20.26 9.20
C ASP A 817 3.87 20.23 9.40
N THR A 818 3.31 21.35 9.82
CA THR A 818 1.88 21.49 10.16
C THR A 818 1.02 22.02 9.02
N ARG A 819 1.63 22.30 7.85
CA ARG A 819 0.89 22.69 6.64
C ARG A 819 0.07 21.52 6.09
N THR A 820 -0.78 21.81 5.11
CA THR A 820 -1.68 20.81 4.53
C THR A 820 -1.68 20.88 3.01
N GLY A 821 -2.15 19.81 2.36
CA GLY A 821 -2.24 19.74 0.91
C GLY A 821 -0.87 19.84 0.23
N THR A 822 -0.84 20.48 -0.93
CA THR A 822 0.38 20.60 -1.76
C THR A 822 1.42 21.55 -1.18
N ASP A 823 1.08 22.34 -0.16
CA ASP A 823 2.04 23.26 0.48
C ASP A 823 3.19 22.48 1.14
N LEU A 824 2.93 21.25 1.60
CA LEU A 824 3.91 20.30 2.15
C LEU A 824 5.01 19.90 1.15
N ALA A 825 4.82 20.12 -0.15
CA ALA A 825 5.81 19.81 -1.16
C ALA A 825 6.84 20.93 -1.37
N SER A 826 6.56 22.11 -0.82
CA SER A 826 7.48 23.25 -0.85
C SER A 826 8.33 23.30 0.42
N THR A 827 9.47 23.98 0.37
CA THR A 827 10.30 24.23 1.56
C THR A 827 9.48 24.98 2.63
N PRO A 828 9.34 24.43 3.86
CA PRO A 828 8.64 25.11 4.96
C PRO A 828 9.39 26.33 5.47
N ALA A 829 8.67 27.23 6.13
CA ALA A 829 9.29 28.19 7.04
C ALA A 829 9.39 27.60 8.45
N MET A 830 10.29 28.12 9.30
CA MET A 830 10.37 27.67 10.70
C MET A 830 9.06 27.84 11.49
N SER A 831 8.18 28.76 11.09
CA SER A 831 6.85 28.91 11.70
C SER A 831 5.89 27.77 11.40
N ASP A 832 6.18 26.99 10.36
CA ASP A 832 5.36 25.88 9.88
C ASP A 832 5.76 24.56 10.58
N LEU A 833 6.96 24.55 11.19
CA LEU A 833 7.57 23.41 11.84
C LEU A 833 7.28 23.38 13.34
N GLN A 834 6.67 22.29 13.80
CA GLN A 834 6.38 22.03 15.20
C GLN A 834 7.35 20.98 15.75
N PRO A 835 8.13 21.27 16.81
CA PRO A 835 8.92 20.26 17.49
C PRO A 835 8.06 19.10 17.98
N VAL A 836 8.50 17.87 17.72
CA VAL A 836 7.84 16.64 18.18
C VAL A 836 8.74 15.82 19.09
N PHE A 837 10.05 15.84 18.83
CA PHE A 837 11.03 15.10 19.61
C PHE A 837 12.35 15.88 19.66
N GLN A 838 13.06 15.81 20.77
CA GLN A 838 14.37 16.46 20.92
C GLN A 838 15.30 15.59 21.75
N ILE A 839 16.55 15.55 21.31
CA ILE A 839 17.65 14.84 21.94
C ILE A 839 18.69 15.87 22.35
N VAL A 840 19.07 15.86 23.62
CA VAL A 840 20.15 16.67 24.16
C VAL A 840 21.20 15.72 24.73
N GLN A 841 22.44 15.88 24.28
CA GLN A 841 23.58 15.14 24.79
C GLN A 841 24.76 16.08 24.92
N GLY A 842 25.63 15.80 25.87
CA GLY A 842 26.86 16.54 26.09
C GLY A 842 27.91 15.64 26.70
N SER A 843 29.16 15.91 26.36
CA SER A 843 30.32 15.22 26.89
C SER A 843 31.41 16.25 27.16
N GLU A 844 32.09 16.10 28.28
CA GLU A 844 33.25 16.90 28.64
C GLU A 844 34.28 15.95 29.24
N ILE A 845 35.55 16.10 28.86
CA ILE A 845 36.68 15.33 29.36
C ILE A 845 36.64 15.23 30.89
N GLU A 846 36.97 14.08 31.47
CA GLU A 846 36.97 13.92 32.93
C GLU A 846 38.08 14.76 33.60
N ASN A 847 37.98 15.00 34.91
CA ASN A 847 38.98 15.84 35.59
C ASN A 847 40.37 15.20 35.58
N ASP A 848 40.44 13.88 35.81
CA ASP A 848 41.73 13.19 35.90
C ASP A 848 42.42 13.17 34.53
N ASP A 849 41.67 12.89 33.45
CA ASP A 849 42.18 12.94 32.07
C ASP A 849 42.56 14.37 31.64
N ALA A 850 41.78 15.37 32.06
CA ALA A 850 42.09 16.78 31.79
C ALA A 850 43.36 17.24 32.50
N ASP A 851 43.56 16.84 33.76
CA ASP A 851 44.78 17.17 34.53
C ASP A 851 46.02 16.54 33.86
N ASP A 852 45.91 15.30 33.38
CA ASP A 852 47.00 14.61 32.67
C ASP A 852 47.31 15.30 31.31
N MET A 853 46.27 15.72 30.57
CA MET A 853 46.43 16.43 29.31
C MET A 853 46.96 17.87 29.48
N GLU A 854 46.46 18.61 30.47
CA GLU A 854 46.97 19.95 30.85
C GLU A 854 48.45 19.86 31.23
N SER A 855 48.83 18.85 32.02
CA SER A 855 50.22 18.62 32.41
C SER A 855 51.10 18.27 31.21
N ALA A 856 50.63 17.46 30.28
CA ALA A 856 51.41 17.00 29.13
C ALA A 856 51.56 18.06 28.03
N ILE A 857 50.55 18.91 27.84
CA ILE A 857 50.49 19.87 26.73
C ILE A 857 50.70 21.30 27.24
N VAL A 858 49.78 21.80 28.06
CA VAL A 858 49.70 23.21 28.47
C VAL A 858 50.87 23.60 29.37
N GLN A 859 51.18 22.78 30.37
CA GLN A 859 52.25 23.06 31.31
C GLN A 859 53.62 23.11 30.61
N ASN A 860 53.84 22.25 29.61
CA ASN A 860 55.06 22.21 28.79
C ASN A 860 55.21 23.42 27.85
N GLN A 861 54.14 24.20 27.63
CA GLN A 861 54.18 25.46 26.88
C GLN A 861 54.46 26.69 27.76
N GLU A 862 54.38 26.56 29.09
CA GLU A 862 54.62 27.70 29.98
C GLU A 862 56.10 28.13 29.96
N TYR A 863 56.38 29.34 29.44
CA TYR A 863 57.75 29.87 29.31
C TYR A 863 58.63 29.79 30.57
N MET A 864 58.02 29.90 31.77
CA MET A 864 58.71 29.78 33.06
C MET A 864 58.46 28.43 33.77
N GLY A 865 57.38 27.73 33.40
CA GLY A 865 56.81 26.59 34.10
C GLY A 865 56.93 25.24 33.41
N TRP A 866 57.42 25.20 32.17
CA TRP A 866 57.57 24.02 31.32
C TRP A 866 58.29 22.82 31.94
N TRP A 867 59.05 23.01 33.01
CA TRP A 867 59.84 21.95 33.66
C TRP A 867 59.28 21.52 35.03
N MET A 868 58.15 22.09 35.47
CA MET A 868 57.67 21.93 36.85
C MET A 868 56.82 20.66 37.06
N ASN A 869 56.40 19.98 35.99
CA ASN A 869 55.66 18.72 35.97
C ASN A 869 56.55 17.46 36.10
N PHE A 870 57.84 17.53 35.75
CA PHE A 870 58.79 16.41 35.85
C PHE A 870 58.37 15.14 35.09
N ASP A 871 57.71 15.34 33.95
CA ASP A 871 57.21 14.26 33.10
C ASP A 871 58.31 13.69 32.19
N ASN A 872 59.39 14.44 31.95
CA ASN A 872 60.47 14.03 31.05
C ASN A 872 61.88 14.30 31.62
N GLY A 873 62.89 13.71 30.97
CA GLY A 873 64.29 13.80 31.44
C GLY A 873 64.89 15.22 31.42
N PHE A 874 64.37 16.12 30.58
CA PHE A 874 64.82 17.51 30.47
C PHE A 874 64.36 18.38 31.64
N ASP A 875 63.23 18.06 32.27
CA ASP A 875 62.71 18.80 33.43
C ASP A 875 63.68 18.74 34.61
N TYR A 876 64.25 17.56 34.83
CA TYR A 876 65.30 17.36 35.83
C TYR A 876 66.56 18.18 35.51
N VAL A 877 66.88 18.37 34.23
CA VAL A 877 68.00 19.21 33.79
C VAL A 877 67.69 20.69 34.04
N ALA A 878 66.47 21.15 33.73
CA ALA A 878 66.01 22.52 33.98
C ALA A 878 65.95 22.86 35.48
N LEU A 879 65.43 21.96 36.32
CA LEU A 879 65.46 22.09 37.78
C LEU A 879 66.91 22.22 38.29
N LEU A 880 67.82 21.36 37.81
CA LEU A 880 69.23 21.40 38.21
C LEU A 880 69.92 22.70 37.78
N LEU A 881 69.55 23.27 36.63
CA LEU A 881 70.04 24.56 36.15
C LEU A 881 69.49 25.73 36.99
N TYR A 882 68.21 25.69 37.39
CA TYR A 882 67.62 26.69 38.29
C TYR A 882 68.20 26.63 39.69
N ILE A 883 68.24 25.45 40.33
CA ILE A 883 68.82 25.25 41.66
C ILE A 883 70.31 25.60 41.63
N GLY A 884 71.06 25.11 40.64
CA GLY A 884 72.48 25.39 40.47
C GLY A 884 72.77 26.87 40.21
N GLY A 885 71.95 27.51 39.38
CA GLY A 885 72.04 28.94 39.07
C GLY A 885 71.76 29.83 40.29
N VAL A 886 70.66 29.58 40.99
CA VAL A 886 70.28 30.30 42.21
C VAL A 886 71.29 30.06 43.34
N ALA A 887 71.75 28.82 43.54
CA ALA A 887 72.78 28.52 44.54
C ALA A 887 74.09 29.28 44.28
N LEU A 888 74.51 29.42 43.01
CA LEU A 888 75.70 30.20 42.64
C LEU A 888 75.51 31.71 42.81
N VAL A 889 74.32 32.24 42.53
CA VAL A 889 73.96 33.65 42.77
C VAL A 889 73.90 33.94 44.28
N ILE A 890 73.26 33.09 45.08
CA ILE A 890 73.21 33.21 46.55
C ILE A 890 74.63 33.10 47.13
N MET A 891 75.42 32.11 46.71
CA MET A 891 76.81 31.99 47.14
C MET A 891 77.62 33.24 46.79
N HIS A 892 77.40 33.86 45.62
CA HIS A 892 78.05 35.12 45.28
C HIS A 892 77.75 36.23 46.30
N PHE A 893 76.49 36.44 46.68
CA PHE A 893 76.11 37.48 47.66
C PHE A 893 76.55 37.15 49.10
N VAL A 894 76.51 35.87 49.50
CA VAL A 894 77.01 35.42 50.81
C VAL A 894 78.52 35.59 50.93
N MET A 895 79.28 35.27 49.87
CA MET A 895 80.74 35.47 49.85
C MET A 895 81.16 36.93 49.62
N ALA A 896 80.33 37.75 48.97
CA ALA A 896 80.57 39.19 48.86
C ALA A 896 80.24 39.96 50.17
N GLY A 897 79.40 39.38 51.04
CA GLY A 897 79.04 39.92 52.35
C GLY A 897 80.06 39.66 53.48
N GLN A 898 81.02 38.74 53.29
CA GLN A 898 82.12 38.54 54.23
C GLN A 898 83.24 39.57 53.98
N LYS A 899 83.06 40.79 54.51
CA LYS A 899 84.19 41.68 54.78
C LYS A 899 84.91 41.19 56.03
N GLU A 900 86.21 40.94 55.89
CA GLU A 900 87.15 40.75 56.99
C GLU A 900 87.14 41.99 57.90
N ASP A 901 86.72 41.81 59.14
CA ASP A 901 87.18 42.59 60.28
C ASP A 901 87.71 41.58 61.32
N GLU A 902 89.03 41.56 61.56
CA GLU A 902 89.60 41.84 62.88
C GLU A 902 91.15 41.93 62.87
N MET A 903 91.65 42.96 63.58
CA MET A 903 93.04 43.36 63.81
C MET A 903 93.84 42.38 64.70
N PHE A 904 95.18 42.31 64.57
CA PHE A 904 96.19 42.79 65.54
C PHE A 904 97.65 42.43 65.14
N ASP A 905 98.54 43.42 65.30
CA ASP A 905 100.01 43.56 65.12
C ASP A 905 100.63 43.54 63.69
#